data_AF-A0A6A3S1X8-F1
#
_entry.id   AF-A0A6A3S1X8-F1
#
_cell.length_a   1.000
_cell.length_b   1.000
_cell.length_c   1.000
_cell.angle_alpha   90.00
_cell.angle_beta   90.00
_cell.angle_gamma   90.00
#
_symmetry.space_group_name_H-M   'P 1'
#
loop_
_entity.id
_entity.type
_entity.pdbx_description
1 polymer ?
#
loop_
_entity_poly.entity_id
_entity_poly.type
_entity_poly.pdbx_seq_one_letter_code
_entity_poly.pdbx_strand_id
1 'polypeptide(L)'
;MGFVDDLVVPGSGPVVQVLSWIEQLCTGMNENQASCERLHRRLTYILDALQTMEGKSQLPASSSLDKYVGLVVKFLDYLKRYRGKKLAFRIIKQQQMQSEIQEIHRHIDLFLGELNLAKSTDWRQQSEGDQRLQHKLLMSMTQNSIAIKRELQQTRSQLEAMLTLQFEAAQEGRHGKEAMELIRSMMGTIVRSSNATVERLPPWYLPTEEIQFESTSFARGSFASTHYGTWGSTGVVVKRFHAGDIAADERVRQQVVAEIGMWYQCNHPYVIKLFGGSHVSAPPFLVCENATNNDMGSFLALSEANKKQMWRLMYEAALGLDYLHNKGVVHGDLKLTNILVGADGQAKLSDFGLRAIRAISTAGAGWSRCRAPEYLEGAPTFASDVYALGMCCIEGVTGQPPFAFLDEALAGLMPNKPIEMPTEAWELVESMVKTNPEDRLKLHEVVKKLEVFADTGGPAAVTFASSSRESPPGKTMLDLVVPGSGTVVRVLAKISQLCLKTKEDQEACRRLHRRLQDIFDELEKLEKKKGLPSSDALEMYVKVLAKTLLHLKRYKGKNLIARLIEHQTMMQKLRDINEEVDMVVNLLNLTESTRAQLEAMTMLKFEIETEHRRDQQNDRVMELLQSEMTTVDQQSIVIMDAELPPWFIPSDEIEFERQPFARGAYTSLHHGVWKLRNIVVKRFRAGHRVIDELENEMNLWYEFDHPNIIKMFGASHVSPPFIVCEDATNADLASFLARPESNQRRTWSLLYQAALGLEHVHNKQVVHGVLKLNKILVSADGHAKLSDFGVSAVWKSEDAILEEFGTLRWDAPECLTREPTFASDVYSFAMCMVEAVTCMPPFGYLGDETVREYLKAGKIMDKPDEMPDGAWDLVVSMTCVDPSKRISLSHVLVKLKELAEDEAELESQDTEPQTATIVPTNNIQDFLETMSVLELMAEISAGRETEEALRCLLRASINDEQRVRKCTK
;
A
#
# COMPACT_ATOMS: atom_id res chain seq x y z
N MET A 1 18.39 17.21 -44.01
CA MET A 1 18.65 16.66 -42.66
C MET A 1 18.94 15.19 -42.86
N GLY A 2 20.06 14.71 -42.31
CA GLY A 2 20.44 13.30 -42.36
C GLY A 2 19.86 12.51 -41.19
N PHE A 3 19.71 11.20 -41.35
CA PHE A 3 19.30 10.22 -40.35
C PHE A 3 20.14 10.27 -39.06
N VAL A 4 21.43 10.65 -39.14
CA VAL A 4 22.27 10.82 -37.94
C VAL A 4 21.88 12.06 -37.12
N ASP A 5 21.37 13.12 -37.77
CA ASP A 5 20.87 14.32 -37.10
C ASP A 5 19.56 14.07 -36.35
N ASP A 6 18.82 13.04 -36.75
CA ASP A 6 17.54 12.61 -36.18
C ASP A 6 17.69 11.60 -35.02
N LEU A 7 18.91 11.19 -34.67
CA LEU A 7 19.14 10.33 -33.50
C LEU A 7 18.65 11.03 -32.21
N VAL A 8 17.86 10.32 -31.40
CA VAL A 8 17.24 10.88 -30.19
C VAL A 8 17.82 10.26 -28.93
N VAL A 9 18.24 11.10 -27.99
CA VAL A 9 18.50 10.71 -26.60
C VAL A 9 17.17 10.66 -25.86
N PRO A 10 16.76 9.50 -25.30
CA PRO A 10 15.47 9.36 -24.65
C PRO A 10 15.24 10.42 -23.56
N GLY A 11 14.11 11.12 -23.66
CA GLY A 11 13.71 12.17 -22.71
C GLY A 11 14.58 13.44 -22.73
N SER A 12 15.56 13.56 -23.63
CA SER A 12 16.47 14.73 -23.71
C SER A 12 16.54 15.37 -25.09
N GLY A 13 15.99 14.74 -26.14
CA GLY A 13 15.89 15.31 -27.49
C GLY A 13 17.02 14.85 -28.43
N PRO A 14 17.21 15.54 -29.58
CA PRO A 14 18.19 15.15 -30.60
C PRO A 14 19.63 15.12 -30.05
N VAL A 15 20.41 14.10 -30.42
CA VAL A 15 21.79 13.89 -29.93
C VAL A 15 22.68 15.11 -30.16
N VAL A 16 22.56 15.78 -31.30
CA VAL A 16 23.32 17.00 -31.63
C VAL A 16 23.06 18.10 -30.59
N GLN A 17 21.80 18.32 -30.22
CA GLN A 17 21.43 19.31 -29.21
C GLN A 17 21.90 18.88 -27.81
N VAL A 18 21.79 17.59 -27.49
CA VAL A 18 22.24 17.05 -26.21
C VAL A 18 23.75 17.17 -26.05
N LEU A 19 24.55 16.93 -27.09
CA LEU A 19 26.01 17.11 -27.04
C LEU A 19 26.41 18.57 -26.89
N SER A 20 25.71 19.50 -27.55
CA SER A 20 25.90 20.93 -27.32
C SER A 20 25.57 21.32 -25.87
N TRP A 21 24.52 20.74 -25.31
CA TRP A 21 24.18 20.95 -23.89
C TRP A 21 25.24 20.34 -22.95
N ILE A 22 25.70 19.11 -23.23
CA ILE A 22 26.77 18.43 -22.48
C ILE A 22 28.04 19.29 -22.44
N GLU A 23 28.42 19.93 -23.54
CA GLU A 23 29.56 20.85 -23.58
C GLU A 23 29.45 21.94 -22.51
N GLN A 24 28.27 22.56 -22.41
CA GLN A 24 27.98 23.57 -21.38
C GLN A 24 28.00 22.96 -19.98
N LEU A 25 27.51 21.72 -19.81
CA LEU A 25 27.54 21.02 -18.53
C LEU A 25 28.97 20.72 -18.06
N CYS A 26 29.88 20.36 -18.96
CA CYS A 26 31.29 20.08 -18.68
C CYS A 26 32.01 21.27 -18.03
N THR A 27 31.71 22.51 -18.48
CA THR A 27 32.29 23.73 -17.88
C THR A 27 31.93 23.90 -16.40
N GLY A 28 30.81 23.32 -15.95
CA GLY A 28 30.35 23.37 -14.57
C GLY A 28 30.96 22.30 -13.65
N MET A 29 31.85 21.44 -14.15
CA MET A 29 32.45 20.33 -13.40
C MET A 29 33.73 20.71 -12.62
N ASN A 30 34.08 22.00 -12.57
CA ASN A 30 35.20 22.56 -11.80
C ASN A 30 36.49 21.71 -11.91
N GLU A 31 36.85 20.93 -10.89
CA GLU A 31 38.05 20.06 -10.85
C GLU A 31 38.08 18.91 -11.86
N ASN A 32 36.95 18.55 -12.44
CA ASN A 32 36.82 17.51 -13.45
C ASN A 32 36.63 18.06 -14.87
N GLN A 33 36.65 19.39 -15.06
CA GLN A 33 36.29 20.05 -16.32
C GLN A 33 37.08 19.49 -17.51
N ALA A 34 38.41 19.46 -17.42
CA ALA A 34 39.28 19.02 -18.52
C ALA A 34 38.98 17.57 -18.94
N SER A 35 38.70 16.69 -17.98
CA SER A 35 38.38 15.27 -18.23
C SER A 35 37.02 15.14 -18.90
N CYS A 36 36.03 15.92 -18.47
CA CYS A 36 34.71 15.96 -19.08
C CYS A 36 34.75 16.52 -20.51
N GLU A 37 35.50 17.59 -20.76
CA GLU A 37 35.68 18.18 -22.10
C GLU A 37 36.39 17.24 -23.07
N ARG A 38 37.35 16.44 -22.61
CA ARG A 38 37.96 15.38 -23.44
C ARG A 38 36.95 14.30 -23.80
N LEU A 39 36.18 13.83 -22.82
CA LEU A 39 35.17 12.81 -23.05
C LEU A 39 34.11 13.31 -24.05
N HIS A 40 33.64 14.55 -23.88
CA HIS A 40 32.77 15.24 -24.82
C HIS A 40 33.38 15.27 -26.24
N ARG A 41 34.63 15.74 -26.40
CA ARG A 41 35.30 15.75 -27.71
C ARG A 41 35.36 14.38 -28.39
N ARG A 42 35.52 13.31 -27.62
CA ARG A 42 35.53 11.94 -28.16
C ARG A 42 34.14 11.51 -28.63
N LEU A 43 33.07 11.91 -27.92
CA LEU A 43 31.69 11.66 -28.35
C LEU A 43 31.33 12.48 -29.61
N THR A 44 31.78 13.74 -29.69
CA THR A 44 31.59 14.58 -30.88
C THR A 44 32.36 14.03 -32.08
N TYR A 45 33.60 13.55 -31.89
CA TYR A 45 34.35 12.88 -32.95
C TYR A 45 33.60 11.67 -33.53
N ILE A 46 32.92 10.90 -32.69
CA ILE A 46 32.07 9.79 -33.16
C ILE A 46 30.88 10.32 -33.96
N LEU A 47 30.21 11.39 -33.51
CA LEU A 47 29.10 12.00 -34.25
C LEU A 47 29.54 12.44 -35.65
N ASP A 48 30.63 13.20 -35.74
CA ASP A 48 31.17 13.70 -37.01
C ASP A 48 31.54 12.54 -37.97
N ALA A 49 32.09 11.46 -37.41
CA ALA A 49 32.41 10.26 -38.17
C ALA A 49 31.14 9.56 -38.70
N LEU A 50 30.09 9.45 -37.88
CA LEU A 50 28.81 8.87 -38.28
C LEU A 50 28.12 9.71 -39.38
N GLN A 51 28.10 11.04 -39.25
CA GLN A 51 27.60 11.96 -40.28
C GLN A 51 28.40 11.84 -41.59
N THR A 52 29.72 11.64 -41.50
CA THR A 52 30.57 11.42 -42.67
C THR A 52 30.28 10.08 -43.35
N MET A 53 30.04 9.01 -42.58
CA MET A 53 29.64 7.70 -43.11
C MET A 53 28.27 7.77 -43.78
N GLU A 54 27.34 8.54 -43.20
CA GLU A 54 26.02 8.79 -43.78
C GLU A 54 26.12 9.45 -45.15
N GLY A 55 26.93 10.50 -45.29
CA GLY A 55 27.17 11.17 -46.58
C GLY A 55 27.79 10.26 -47.65
N LYS A 56 28.38 9.12 -47.25
CA LYS A 56 28.94 8.08 -48.13
C LYS A 56 28.02 6.85 -48.28
N SER A 57 26.84 6.87 -47.68
CA SER A 57 25.92 5.71 -47.61
C SER A 57 26.56 4.46 -46.99
N GLN A 58 27.44 4.65 -45.99
CA GLN A 58 28.18 3.60 -45.26
C GLN A 58 27.81 3.57 -43.77
N LEU A 59 26.57 3.94 -43.44
CA LEU A 59 26.07 4.00 -42.07
C LEU A 59 26.15 2.60 -41.40
N PRO A 60 26.64 2.51 -40.15
CA PRO A 60 26.62 1.26 -39.41
C PRO A 60 25.20 0.82 -39.05
N ALA A 61 25.06 -0.43 -38.61
CA ALA A 61 23.76 -0.99 -38.20
C ALA A 61 23.10 -0.19 -37.06
N SER A 62 21.76 -0.21 -36.99
CA SER A 62 20.98 0.50 -35.95
C SER A 62 21.46 0.18 -34.54
N SER A 63 21.80 -1.09 -34.25
CA SER A 63 22.33 -1.52 -32.96
C SER A 63 23.61 -0.79 -32.54
N SER A 64 24.46 -0.39 -33.50
CA SER A 64 25.66 0.40 -33.21
C SER A 64 25.31 1.87 -32.95
N LEU A 65 24.29 2.42 -33.61
CA LEU A 65 23.77 3.75 -33.32
C LEU A 65 23.14 3.80 -31.91
N ASP A 66 22.43 2.76 -31.50
CA ASP A 66 21.85 2.65 -30.15
C ASP A 66 22.94 2.61 -29.06
N LYS A 67 24.03 1.87 -29.31
CA LYS A 67 25.20 1.87 -28.42
C LYS A 67 25.81 3.26 -28.26
N TYR A 68 25.89 4.02 -29.35
CA TYR A 68 26.37 5.40 -29.30
C TYR A 68 25.45 6.30 -28.46
N VAL A 69 24.13 6.22 -28.67
CA VAL A 69 23.16 6.93 -27.83
C VAL A 69 23.31 6.54 -26.36
N GLY A 70 23.51 5.25 -26.06
CA GLY A 70 23.78 4.75 -24.71
C GLY A 70 25.04 5.35 -24.06
N LEU A 71 26.11 5.60 -24.82
CA LEU A 71 27.30 6.30 -24.33
C LEU A 71 27.02 7.76 -23.97
N VAL A 72 26.22 8.45 -24.80
CA VAL A 72 25.80 9.84 -24.55
C VAL A 72 24.94 9.91 -23.28
N VAL A 73 23.99 8.98 -23.11
CA VAL A 73 23.16 8.86 -21.89
C VAL A 73 24.03 8.65 -20.65
N LYS A 74 24.96 7.67 -20.68
CA LYS A 74 25.86 7.39 -19.55
C LYS A 74 26.65 8.63 -19.14
N PHE A 75 27.16 9.41 -20.09
CA PHE A 75 27.90 10.62 -19.78
C PHE A 75 27.01 11.77 -19.28
N LEU A 76 25.82 11.92 -19.86
CA LEU A 76 24.83 12.90 -19.39
C LEU A 76 24.41 12.62 -17.94
N ASP A 77 24.19 11.36 -17.59
CA ASP A 77 23.81 10.95 -16.23
C ASP A 77 24.94 11.18 -15.23
N TYR A 78 26.19 10.90 -15.62
CA TYR A 78 27.37 11.27 -14.84
C TYR A 78 27.39 12.78 -14.52
N LEU A 79 27.19 13.63 -15.53
CA LEU A 79 27.18 15.08 -15.35
C LEU A 79 26.02 15.53 -14.45
N LYS A 80 24.81 14.98 -14.65
CA LYS A 80 23.64 15.28 -13.81
C LYS A 80 23.86 14.89 -12.34
N ARG A 81 24.59 13.81 -12.07
CA ARG A 81 24.85 13.29 -10.72
C ARG A 81 25.79 14.20 -9.91
N TYR A 82 26.85 14.69 -10.53
CA TYR A 82 27.95 15.35 -9.82
C TYR A 82 27.99 16.87 -9.98
N ARG A 83 27.43 17.42 -11.06
CA ARG A 83 27.42 18.86 -11.30
C ARG A 83 26.62 19.61 -10.24
N GLY A 84 27.18 20.73 -9.76
CA GLY A 84 26.51 21.60 -8.78
C GLY A 84 26.43 21.04 -7.36
N LYS A 85 27.06 19.90 -7.07
CA LYS A 85 27.16 19.35 -5.72
C LYS A 85 28.18 20.13 -4.88
N LYS A 86 27.94 20.19 -3.56
CA LYS A 86 28.83 20.85 -2.60
C LYS A 86 30.24 20.25 -2.64
N LEU A 87 31.28 21.04 -2.35
CA LEU A 87 32.68 20.60 -2.34
C LEU A 87 32.91 19.39 -1.42
N ALA A 88 32.27 19.35 -0.25
CA ALA A 88 32.38 18.21 0.68
C ALA A 88 31.95 16.89 0.01
N PHE A 89 30.79 16.89 -0.67
CA PHE A 89 30.28 15.74 -1.41
C PHE A 89 31.27 15.29 -2.51
N ARG A 90 31.82 16.25 -3.26
CA ARG A 90 32.74 15.97 -4.36
C ARG A 90 34.07 15.38 -3.87
N ILE A 91 34.57 15.83 -2.71
CA ILE A 91 35.75 15.22 -2.08
C ILE A 91 35.49 13.77 -1.68
N ILE A 92 34.34 13.51 -1.05
CA ILE A 92 33.96 12.17 -0.59
C ILE A 92 33.78 11.22 -1.79
N LYS A 93 33.13 11.68 -2.88
CA LYS A 93 32.86 10.87 -4.07
C LYS A 93 33.98 10.93 -5.12
N GLN A 94 35.13 11.48 -4.78
CA GLN A 94 36.22 11.73 -5.72
C GLN A 94 36.69 10.47 -6.46
N GLN A 95 36.95 9.38 -5.74
CA GLN A 95 37.39 8.13 -6.36
C GLN A 95 36.32 7.51 -7.26
N GLN A 96 35.05 7.55 -6.83
CA GLN A 96 33.92 7.07 -7.61
C GLN A 96 33.77 7.87 -8.92
N MET A 97 33.84 9.21 -8.84
CA MET A 97 33.78 10.07 -10.02
C MET A 97 34.87 9.72 -11.05
N GLN A 98 36.09 9.45 -10.59
CA GLN A 98 37.18 9.04 -11.49
C GLN A 98 36.91 7.68 -12.13
N SER A 99 36.49 6.70 -11.34
CA SER A 99 36.18 5.36 -11.84
C SER A 99 35.12 5.40 -12.94
N GLU A 100 34.08 6.22 -12.77
CA GLU A 100 33.00 6.35 -13.75
C GLU A 100 33.48 7.03 -15.05
N ILE A 101 34.29 8.09 -14.98
CA ILE A 101 34.88 8.72 -16.17
C ILE A 101 35.74 7.73 -16.96
N GLN A 102 36.60 6.98 -16.26
CA GLN A 102 37.50 6.00 -16.88
C GLN A 102 36.71 4.88 -17.56
N GLU A 103 35.62 4.44 -16.94
CA GLU A 103 34.77 3.40 -17.50
C GLU A 103 34.03 3.86 -18.77
N ILE A 104 33.55 5.11 -18.80
CA ILE A 104 32.95 5.67 -20.02
C ILE A 104 34.01 5.77 -21.13
N HIS A 105 35.23 6.22 -20.82
CA HIS A 105 36.33 6.25 -21.80
C HIS A 105 36.67 4.86 -22.36
N ARG A 106 36.64 3.81 -21.53
CA ARG A 106 36.85 2.42 -21.95
C ARG A 106 35.74 1.95 -22.89
N HIS A 107 34.49 2.30 -22.60
CA HIS A 107 33.37 1.99 -23.49
C HIS A 107 33.46 2.73 -24.84
N ILE A 108 33.93 3.98 -24.85
CA ILE A 108 34.20 4.71 -26.09
C ILE A 108 35.31 4.01 -26.91
N ASP A 109 36.39 3.54 -26.28
CA ASP A 109 37.46 2.78 -26.98
C ASP A 109 36.92 1.53 -27.67
N LEU A 110 36.05 0.78 -26.99
CA LEU A 110 35.42 -0.42 -27.53
C LEU A 110 34.54 -0.07 -28.74
N PHE A 111 33.77 1.00 -28.64
CA PHE A 111 32.89 1.44 -29.71
C PHE A 111 33.64 1.96 -30.95
N LEU A 112 34.73 2.72 -30.76
CA LEU A 112 35.59 3.15 -31.87
C LEU A 112 36.21 1.95 -32.61
N GLY A 113 36.58 0.89 -31.87
CA GLY A 113 37.07 -0.36 -32.46
C GLY A 113 36.00 -1.08 -33.30
N GLU A 114 34.75 -1.11 -32.83
CA GLU A 114 33.61 -1.67 -33.57
C GLU A 114 33.38 -0.95 -34.92
N LEU A 115 33.52 0.38 -34.94
CA LEU A 115 33.37 1.20 -36.16
C LEU A 115 34.63 1.24 -37.05
N ASN A 116 35.70 0.53 -36.67
CA ASN A 116 37.01 0.60 -37.31
C ASN A 116 37.54 2.04 -37.46
N LEU A 117 37.23 2.89 -36.48
CA LEU A 117 37.70 4.27 -36.42
C LEU A 117 39.04 4.34 -35.68
N ALA A 118 39.87 5.31 -36.07
CA ALA A 118 41.12 5.57 -35.36
C ALA A 118 40.81 5.94 -33.89
N LYS A 119 41.66 5.46 -32.97
CA LYS A 119 41.55 5.87 -31.57
C LYS A 119 41.77 7.37 -31.47
N SER A 120 40.69 8.09 -31.15
CA SER A 120 40.71 9.50 -30.80
C SER A 120 41.40 9.64 -29.43
N THR A 121 42.69 9.99 -29.47
CA THR A 121 43.61 10.32 -28.36
C THR A 121 43.91 9.25 -27.30
N ASP A 122 45.17 9.19 -26.82
CA ASP A 122 45.58 8.32 -25.70
C ASP A 122 45.16 8.93 -24.35
N TRP A 123 43.88 8.77 -24.03
CA TRP A 123 43.28 9.27 -22.79
C TRP A 123 43.89 8.63 -21.53
N ARG A 124 44.56 7.47 -21.64
CA ARG A 124 45.12 6.74 -20.49
C ARG A 124 46.36 7.45 -19.95
N GLN A 125 47.28 7.86 -20.82
CA GLN A 125 48.44 8.67 -20.42
C GLN A 125 48.02 10.03 -19.85
N GLN A 126 46.93 10.60 -20.35
CA GLN A 126 46.41 11.89 -19.90
C GLN A 126 45.71 11.78 -18.54
N SER A 127 44.98 10.68 -18.30
CA SER A 127 44.21 10.45 -17.07
C SER A 127 45.08 10.50 -15.80
N GLU A 128 46.31 9.99 -15.83
CA GLU A 128 47.24 10.09 -14.69
C GLU A 128 47.70 11.53 -14.42
N GLY A 129 47.83 12.35 -15.46
CA GLY A 129 48.13 13.77 -15.34
C GLY A 129 46.93 14.55 -14.78
N ASP A 130 45.73 14.20 -15.24
CA ASP A 130 44.48 14.81 -14.82
C ASP A 130 44.16 14.54 -13.36
N GLN A 131 44.33 13.29 -12.90
CA GLN A 131 44.15 12.93 -11.49
C GLN A 131 45.08 13.73 -10.57
N ARG A 132 46.34 13.92 -10.97
CA ARG A 132 47.31 14.72 -10.21
C ARG A 132 46.94 16.20 -10.18
N LEU A 133 46.52 16.77 -11.31
CA LEU A 133 46.08 18.17 -11.38
C LEU A 133 44.81 18.39 -10.56
N GLN A 134 43.88 17.46 -10.65
CA GLN A 134 42.63 17.47 -9.91
C GLN A 134 42.85 17.40 -8.39
N HIS A 135 43.70 16.49 -7.92
CA HIS A 135 44.02 16.40 -6.49
C HIS A 135 44.62 17.72 -5.98
N LYS A 136 45.54 18.34 -6.75
CA LYS A 136 46.10 19.66 -6.42
C LYS A 136 45.02 20.75 -6.38
N LEU A 137 44.08 20.75 -7.33
CA LEU A 137 43.00 21.73 -7.36
C LEU A 137 42.06 21.55 -6.16
N LEU A 138 41.64 20.31 -5.87
CA LEU A 138 40.83 19.99 -4.70
C LEU A 138 41.55 20.37 -3.40
N MET A 139 42.86 20.12 -3.27
CA MET A 139 43.64 20.54 -2.11
C MET A 139 43.67 22.07 -1.94
N SER A 140 43.87 22.81 -3.04
CA SER A 140 43.77 24.28 -3.02
C SER A 140 42.38 24.75 -2.59
N MET A 141 41.32 24.10 -3.08
CA MET A 141 39.93 24.41 -2.71
C MET A 141 39.65 24.11 -1.24
N THR A 142 40.15 23.00 -0.68
CA THR A 142 39.97 22.67 0.75
C THR A 142 40.70 23.62 1.70
N GLN A 143 41.73 24.30 1.22
CA GLN A 143 42.50 25.28 1.99
C GLN A 143 41.95 26.71 1.85
N ASN A 144 41.08 26.97 0.87
CA ASN A 144 40.51 28.28 0.61
C ASN A 144 39.35 28.59 1.57
N SER A 145 39.69 29.16 2.74
CA SER A 145 38.72 29.52 3.78
C SER A 145 37.65 30.51 3.32
N ILE A 146 37.95 31.39 2.36
CA ILE A 146 37.00 32.38 1.81
C ILE A 146 35.97 31.68 0.93
N ALA A 147 36.41 30.79 0.02
CA ALA A 147 35.53 30.03 -0.85
C ALA A 147 34.62 29.09 -0.04
N ILE A 148 35.19 28.38 0.95
CA ILE A 148 34.42 27.49 1.83
C ILE A 148 33.39 28.27 2.64
N LYS A 149 33.74 29.43 3.21
CA LYS A 149 32.77 30.32 3.89
C LYS A 149 31.66 30.79 2.96
N ARG A 150 32.00 31.12 1.71
CA ARG A 150 31.03 31.58 0.70
C ARG A 150 30.09 30.47 0.24
N GLU A 151 30.56 29.23 0.19
CA GLU A 151 29.75 28.06 -0.15
C GLU A 151 28.89 27.59 1.05
N LEU A 152 29.47 27.60 2.24
CA LEU A 152 28.83 27.18 3.50
C LEU A 152 28.42 28.41 4.33
N GLN A 153 27.57 29.27 3.77
CA GLN A 153 27.17 30.53 4.43
C GLN A 153 26.33 30.31 5.69
N GLN A 154 25.49 29.28 5.68
CA GLN A 154 24.58 28.96 6.78
C GLN A 154 25.27 28.04 7.79
N THR A 155 25.06 28.29 9.09
CA THR A 155 25.54 27.44 10.20
C THR A 155 25.17 25.96 9.99
N ARG A 156 23.94 25.70 9.55
CA ARG A 156 23.47 24.37 9.16
C ARG A 156 24.36 23.69 8.13
N SER A 157 24.69 24.38 7.04
CA SER A 157 25.50 23.82 5.96
C SER A 157 26.93 23.54 6.41
N GLN A 158 27.46 24.32 7.34
CA GLN A 158 28.76 24.08 7.97
C GLN A 158 28.73 22.83 8.85
N LEU A 159 27.69 22.67 9.68
CA LEU A 159 27.49 21.50 10.53
C LEU A 159 27.25 20.23 9.71
N GLU A 160 26.39 20.28 8.68
CA GLU A 160 26.15 19.17 7.76
C GLU A 160 27.45 18.71 7.08
N ALA A 161 28.23 19.66 6.53
CA ALA A 161 29.52 19.33 5.94
C ALA A 161 30.49 18.72 6.97
N MET A 162 30.55 19.27 8.19
CA MET A 162 31.42 18.77 9.26
C MET A 162 31.05 17.34 9.68
N LEU A 163 29.77 17.08 9.97
CA LEU A 163 29.30 15.77 10.42
C LEU A 163 29.43 14.72 9.32
N THR A 164 29.17 15.05 8.06
CA THR A 164 29.38 14.13 6.94
C THR A 164 30.86 13.82 6.74
N LEU A 165 31.77 14.80 6.83
CA LEU A 165 33.21 14.54 6.75
C LEU A 165 33.74 13.71 7.93
N GLN A 166 33.23 13.96 9.15
CA GLN A 166 33.55 13.15 10.33
C GLN A 166 33.05 11.70 10.17
N PHE A 167 31.83 11.53 9.66
CA PHE A 167 31.26 10.21 9.37
C PHE A 167 32.16 9.44 8.39
N GLU A 168 32.51 10.05 7.26
CA GLU A 168 33.36 9.42 6.24
C GLU A 168 34.78 9.12 6.76
N ALA A 169 35.36 10.02 7.56
CA ALA A 169 36.66 9.80 8.17
C ALA A 169 36.68 8.65 9.19
N ALA A 170 35.53 8.33 9.79
CA ALA A 170 35.38 7.24 10.75
C ALA A 170 35.20 5.86 10.07
N GLN A 171 34.91 5.81 8.77
CA GLN A 171 34.73 4.57 8.03
C GLN A 171 36.10 4.01 7.57
N GLU A 172 36.60 3.02 8.31
CA GLU A 172 37.89 2.39 7.99
C GLU A 172 37.87 1.70 6.60
N GLY A 173 38.92 1.93 5.80
CA GLY A 173 39.11 1.26 4.52
C GLY A 173 38.31 1.81 3.33
N ARG A 174 37.35 2.73 3.53
CA ARG A 174 36.56 3.32 2.42
C ARG A 174 37.36 4.29 1.55
N HIS A 175 38.31 5.02 2.15
CA HIS A 175 39.03 6.11 1.50
C HIS A 175 40.53 5.83 1.41
N GLY A 176 41.12 6.07 0.23
CA GLY A 176 42.57 6.07 0.05
C GLY A 176 43.27 7.22 0.80
N LYS A 177 44.61 7.14 0.91
CA LYS A 177 45.42 8.16 1.63
C LYS A 177 45.16 9.59 1.16
N GLU A 178 45.12 9.80 -0.16
CA GLU A 178 44.89 11.11 -0.78
C GLU A 178 43.50 11.68 -0.48
N ALA A 179 42.46 10.84 -0.47
CA ALA A 179 41.11 11.27 -0.12
C ALA A 179 41.01 11.64 1.36
N MET A 180 41.66 10.88 2.25
CA MET A 180 41.73 11.20 3.67
C MET A 180 42.48 12.50 3.96
N GLU A 181 43.51 12.83 3.18
CA GLU A 181 44.20 14.13 3.29
C GLU A 181 43.27 15.30 2.92
N LEU A 182 42.48 15.15 1.85
CA LEU A 182 41.47 16.14 1.47
C LEU A 182 40.40 16.33 2.54
N ILE A 183 39.86 15.23 3.08
CA ILE A 183 38.85 15.24 4.15
C ILE A 183 39.39 15.99 5.38
N ARG A 184 40.59 15.63 5.86
CA ARG A 184 41.22 16.28 7.03
C ARG A 184 41.53 17.75 6.79
N SER A 185 42.01 18.10 5.60
CA SER A 185 42.28 19.48 5.18
C SER A 185 41.00 20.33 5.22
N MET A 186 39.90 19.83 4.62
CA MET A 186 38.61 20.52 4.61
C MET A 186 38.03 20.67 6.02
N MET A 187 38.03 19.61 6.84
CA MET A 187 37.59 19.68 8.24
C MET A 187 38.38 20.76 9.00
N GLY A 188 39.71 20.76 8.90
CA GLY A 188 40.55 21.76 9.54
C GLY A 188 40.23 23.19 9.09
N THR A 189 39.96 23.39 7.80
CA THR A 189 39.58 24.71 7.28
C THR A 189 38.19 25.13 7.76
N ILE A 190 37.19 24.23 7.80
CA ILE A 190 35.85 24.53 8.34
C ILE A 190 35.96 24.92 9.82
N VAL A 191 36.75 24.21 10.64
CA VAL A 191 36.95 24.57 12.05
C VAL A 191 37.61 25.94 12.21
N ARG A 192 38.63 26.27 11.41
CA ARG A 192 39.28 27.59 11.47
C ARG A 192 38.40 28.72 10.93
N SER A 193 37.44 28.39 10.07
CA SER A 193 36.63 29.37 9.34
C SER A 193 35.22 29.54 9.93
N SER A 194 34.72 28.59 10.69
CA SER A 194 33.45 28.68 11.42
C SER A 194 33.69 28.97 12.90
N ASN A 195 32.73 29.63 13.55
CA ASN A 195 32.68 29.71 15.02
C ASN A 195 32.01 28.45 15.62
N ALA A 196 31.78 27.41 14.82
CA ALA A 196 31.07 26.21 15.26
C ALA A 196 31.96 25.38 16.18
N THR A 197 31.40 24.96 17.32
CA THR A 197 32.04 23.96 18.17
C THR A 197 32.13 22.64 17.41
N VAL A 198 33.28 21.95 17.50
CA VAL A 198 33.43 20.61 16.92
C VAL A 198 32.54 19.66 17.70
N GLU A 199 31.34 19.42 17.19
CA GLU A 199 30.45 18.43 17.76
C GLU A 199 31.02 17.04 17.58
N ARG A 200 30.80 16.21 18.59
CA ARG A 200 31.04 14.78 18.49
C ARG A 200 29.99 14.18 17.56
N LEU A 201 30.42 13.45 16.55
CA LEU A 201 29.55 12.69 15.66
C LEU A 201 28.56 11.83 16.48
N PRO A 202 27.24 12.07 16.39
CA PRO A 202 26.25 11.22 17.02
C PRO A 202 26.33 9.80 16.45
N PRO A 203 26.18 8.74 17.27
CA PRO A 203 26.31 7.35 16.80
C PRO A 203 25.23 6.95 15.80
N TRP A 204 24.12 7.68 15.75
CA TRP A 204 23.00 7.51 14.83
C TRP A 204 23.06 8.41 13.60
N TYR A 205 24.09 9.26 13.49
CA TYR A 205 24.20 10.18 12.37
C TYR A 205 24.38 9.41 11.06
N LEU A 206 23.53 9.72 10.08
CA LEU A 206 23.53 9.10 8.77
C LEU A 206 23.44 10.19 7.70
N PRO A 207 24.47 10.37 6.85
CA PRO A 207 24.44 11.31 5.73
C PRO A 207 23.29 11.02 4.76
N THR A 208 22.74 12.07 4.14
CA THR A 208 21.69 11.93 3.10
C THR A 208 22.16 11.02 1.95
N GLU A 209 23.45 11.04 1.68
CA GLU A 209 24.11 10.32 0.59
C GLU A 209 24.18 8.80 0.79
N GLU A 210 24.00 8.32 2.02
CA GLU A 210 23.95 6.88 2.34
C GLU A 210 22.56 6.29 2.06
N ILE A 211 21.55 7.13 1.80
CA ILE A 211 20.16 6.72 1.67
C ILE A 211 19.62 7.09 0.30
N GLN A 212 18.98 6.13 -0.36
CA GLN A 212 18.20 6.38 -1.56
C GLN A 212 16.73 6.30 -1.17
N PHE A 213 15.91 7.26 -1.59
CA PHE A 213 14.49 7.23 -1.24
C PHE A 213 13.66 7.95 -2.30
N GLU A 214 12.40 7.56 -2.39
CA GLU A 214 11.46 8.08 -3.38
C GLU A 214 11.23 9.58 -3.19
N SER A 215 11.07 10.30 -4.30
CA SER A 215 10.77 11.73 -4.27
C SER A 215 9.34 12.01 -3.81
N THR A 216 8.43 11.05 -4.04
CA THR A 216 7.03 11.11 -3.61
C THR A 216 6.84 10.47 -2.25
N SER A 217 6.25 11.20 -1.31
CA SER A 217 5.88 10.63 -0.01
C SER A 217 4.64 9.74 -0.13
N PHE A 218 4.67 8.53 0.42
CA PHE A 218 3.49 7.66 0.52
C PHE A 218 2.54 8.09 1.64
N ALA A 219 3.06 8.78 2.66
CA ALA A 219 2.27 9.36 3.75
C ALA A 219 2.77 10.77 4.08
N ARG A 220 1.84 11.68 4.39
CA ARG A 220 2.16 13.05 4.77
C ARG A 220 1.39 13.44 6.03
N GLY A 221 2.10 13.53 7.14
CA GLY A 221 1.59 13.99 8.42
C GLY A 221 1.71 15.51 8.59
N SER A 222 1.24 16.02 9.74
CA SER A 222 1.30 17.45 10.05
C SER A 222 2.73 17.97 10.22
N PHE A 223 3.65 17.17 10.78
CA PHE A 223 5.01 17.59 11.08
C PHE A 223 6.10 16.87 10.28
N ALA A 224 5.74 15.88 9.45
CA ALA A 224 6.69 15.13 8.62
C ALA A 224 6.01 14.44 7.43
N SER A 225 6.77 14.21 6.36
CA SER A 225 6.41 13.33 5.25
C SER A 225 7.28 12.06 5.25
N THR A 226 6.66 10.94 4.90
CA THR A 226 7.25 9.60 4.98
C THR A 226 7.44 9.03 3.57
N HIS A 227 8.62 8.49 3.29
CA HIS A 227 9.01 7.97 1.98
C HIS A 227 9.58 6.57 2.15
N TYR A 228 9.38 5.72 1.15
CA TYR A 228 10.14 4.47 1.05
C TYR A 228 11.55 4.77 0.59
N GLY A 229 12.51 4.04 1.14
CA GLY A 229 13.89 4.15 0.74
C GLY A 229 14.67 2.87 0.99
N THR A 230 15.94 2.92 0.62
CA THR A 230 16.92 1.88 0.84
C THR A 230 18.13 2.47 1.53
N TRP A 231 18.63 1.74 2.52
CA TRP A 231 19.94 1.96 3.12
C TRP A 231 20.80 0.74 2.80
N GLY A 232 21.71 0.88 1.85
CA GLY A 232 22.36 -0.26 1.21
C GLY A 232 21.32 -1.16 0.52
N SER A 233 21.24 -2.43 0.90
CA SER A 233 20.22 -3.39 0.43
C SER A 233 18.98 -3.47 1.33
N THR A 234 18.94 -2.75 2.45
CA THR A 234 17.85 -2.84 3.42
C THR A 234 16.74 -1.87 3.06
N GLY A 235 15.51 -2.37 2.90
CA GLY A 235 14.31 -1.54 2.77
C GLY A 235 14.02 -0.80 4.07
N VAL A 236 13.92 0.53 3.98
CA VAL A 236 13.75 1.43 5.14
C VAL A 236 12.66 2.45 4.89
N VAL A 237 12.20 3.07 5.97
CA VAL A 237 11.29 4.20 5.93
C VAL A 237 12.07 5.47 6.26
N VAL A 238 11.95 6.48 5.39
CA VAL A 238 12.61 7.79 5.56
C VAL A 238 11.58 8.85 5.91
N LYS A 239 11.65 9.34 7.16
CA LYS A 239 10.75 10.37 7.68
C LYS A 239 11.41 11.73 7.63
N ARG A 240 10.92 12.62 6.75
CA ARG A 240 11.43 13.97 6.52
C ARG A 240 10.57 15.00 7.25
N PHE A 241 11.16 15.76 8.15
CA PHE A 241 10.43 16.68 9.02
C PHE A 241 10.14 18.02 8.34
N HIS A 242 8.91 18.50 8.50
CA HIS A 242 8.48 19.85 8.15
C HIS A 242 8.90 20.83 9.26
N ALA A 243 10.20 20.86 9.55
CA ALA A 243 10.80 21.69 10.58
C ALA A 243 11.59 22.84 9.96
N GLY A 244 11.65 23.96 10.69
CA GLY A 244 12.58 25.06 10.39
C GLY A 244 14.05 24.62 10.52
N ASP A 245 14.97 25.57 10.43
CA ASP A 245 16.39 25.28 10.59
C ASP A 245 16.72 24.89 12.05
N ILE A 246 16.77 23.58 12.33
CA ILE A 246 17.11 23.04 13.66
C ILE A 246 18.49 23.54 14.12
N ALA A 247 19.40 23.79 13.17
CA ALA A 247 20.74 24.26 13.47
C ALA A 247 20.82 25.74 13.89
N ALA A 248 19.71 26.49 13.83
CA ALA A 248 19.68 27.90 14.20
C ALA A 248 19.69 28.14 15.72
N ASP A 249 19.11 27.23 16.50
CA ASP A 249 19.05 27.33 17.97
C ASP A 249 19.78 26.15 18.60
N GLU A 250 20.90 26.44 19.26
CA GLU A 250 21.76 25.45 19.90
C GLU A 250 21.04 24.61 20.94
N ARG A 251 20.14 25.21 21.73
CA ARG A 251 19.40 24.50 22.79
C ARG A 251 18.39 23.54 22.17
N VAL A 252 17.64 24.00 21.18
CA VAL A 252 16.70 23.16 20.42
C VAL A 252 17.44 22.00 19.77
N ARG A 253 18.57 22.29 19.13
CA ARG A 253 19.41 21.29 18.46
C ARG A 253 19.92 20.22 19.43
N GLN A 254 20.42 20.60 20.60
CA GLN A 254 20.83 19.67 21.65
C GLN A 254 19.67 18.80 22.15
N GLN A 255 18.47 19.36 22.28
CA GLN A 255 17.27 18.61 22.65
C GLN A 255 16.90 17.59 21.57
N VAL A 256 16.90 18.00 20.30
CA VAL A 256 16.63 17.09 19.16
C VAL A 256 17.67 15.97 19.11
N VAL A 257 18.95 16.27 19.29
CA VAL A 257 20.03 15.28 19.29
C VAL A 257 19.86 14.28 20.45
N ALA A 258 19.48 14.76 21.64
CA ALA A 258 19.22 13.90 22.79
C ALA A 258 18.00 12.99 22.56
N GLU A 259 16.89 13.55 22.06
CA GLU A 259 15.66 12.83 21.74
C GLU A 259 15.87 11.70 20.72
N ILE A 260 16.54 12.00 19.61
CA ILE A 260 16.90 10.99 18.59
C ILE A 260 17.84 9.95 19.19
N GLY A 261 18.79 10.37 20.03
CA GLY A 261 19.72 9.49 20.74
C GLY A 261 19.00 8.50 21.67
N MET A 262 17.94 8.92 22.35
CA MET A 262 17.12 8.03 23.18
C MET A 262 16.39 6.98 22.33
N TRP A 263 15.77 7.40 21.21
CA TRP A 263 15.11 6.45 20.30
C TRP A 263 16.12 5.45 19.72
N TYR A 264 17.28 5.91 19.27
CA TYR A 264 18.32 5.03 18.72
C TYR A 264 18.76 3.92 19.69
N GLN A 265 18.70 4.16 21.00
CA GLN A 265 19.06 3.17 22.02
C GLN A 265 17.93 2.18 22.35
N CYS A 266 16.72 2.40 21.84
CA CYS A 266 15.59 1.52 22.07
C CYS A 266 15.67 0.28 21.18
N ASN A 267 15.54 -0.91 21.78
CA ASN A 267 15.50 -2.18 21.06
C ASN A 267 14.49 -3.11 21.75
N HIS A 268 13.29 -3.20 21.16
CA HIS A 268 12.18 -3.98 21.68
C HIS A 268 11.27 -4.41 20.53
N PRO A 269 10.69 -5.62 20.51
CA PRO A 269 9.87 -6.10 19.40
C PRO A 269 8.70 -5.18 19.06
N TYR A 270 8.06 -4.59 20.09
CA TYR A 270 6.89 -3.70 19.95
C TYR A 270 7.22 -2.20 19.89
N VAL A 271 8.45 -1.84 19.53
CA VAL A 271 8.89 -0.44 19.36
C VAL A 271 9.64 -0.31 18.04
N ILE A 272 9.28 0.68 17.21
CA ILE A 272 9.91 0.89 15.91
C ILE A 272 11.42 1.12 16.07
N LYS A 273 12.23 0.30 15.43
CA LYS A 273 13.69 0.44 15.42
C LYS A 273 14.13 1.63 14.59
N LEU A 274 14.95 2.50 15.18
CA LEU A 274 15.62 3.59 14.48
C LEU A 274 17.01 3.15 14.01
N PHE A 275 17.30 3.30 12.73
CA PHE A 275 18.61 3.00 12.15
C PHE A 275 19.55 4.20 12.15
N GLY A 276 19.01 5.41 11.97
CA GLY A 276 19.80 6.62 12.01
C GLY A 276 19.06 7.83 11.45
N GLY A 277 19.80 8.88 11.11
CA GLY A 277 19.24 10.05 10.43
C GLY A 277 20.15 11.27 10.47
N SER A 278 19.64 12.38 9.96
CA SER A 278 20.34 13.66 9.98
C SER A 278 19.44 14.78 10.48
N HIS A 279 19.87 15.39 11.59
CA HIS A 279 19.20 16.56 12.15
C HIS A 279 19.62 17.87 11.48
N VAL A 280 20.70 17.85 10.70
CA VAL A 280 21.28 19.01 10.00
C VAL A 280 20.98 19.03 8.50
N SER A 281 20.53 17.91 7.91
CA SER A 281 20.10 17.86 6.50
C SER A 281 18.90 18.77 6.25
N ALA A 282 18.71 19.23 5.01
CA ALA A 282 17.57 20.08 4.61
C ALA A 282 16.59 19.37 3.68
N PRO A 283 15.40 18.94 4.17
CA PRO A 283 14.90 18.94 5.54
C PRO A 283 15.56 17.85 6.41
N PRO A 284 15.46 17.95 7.75
CA PRO A 284 15.92 16.92 8.67
C PRO A 284 15.20 15.60 8.41
N PHE A 285 15.86 14.47 8.61
CA PHE A 285 15.23 13.16 8.44
C PHE A 285 15.68 12.11 9.44
N LEU A 286 14.84 11.10 9.64
CA LEU A 286 15.13 9.86 10.35
C LEU A 286 14.88 8.65 9.43
N VAL A 287 15.63 7.58 9.66
CA VAL A 287 15.58 6.31 8.93
C VAL A 287 15.23 5.22 9.93
N CYS A 288 14.11 4.54 9.72
CA CYS A 288 13.60 3.52 10.63
C CYS A 288 13.18 2.24 9.90
N GLU A 289 12.90 1.19 10.66
CA GLU A 289 12.33 -0.05 10.11
C GLU A 289 11.00 0.20 9.38
N ASN A 290 10.73 -0.66 8.40
CA ASN A 290 9.51 -0.61 7.61
C ASN A 290 8.43 -1.52 8.23
N ALA A 291 7.34 -0.93 8.72
CA ALA A 291 6.16 -1.66 9.15
C ALA A 291 5.19 -1.78 7.96
N THR A 292 5.21 -2.93 7.30
CA THR A 292 4.58 -3.14 5.98
C THR A 292 3.06 -3.15 5.99
N ASN A 293 2.42 -3.34 7.15
CA ASN A 293 0.97 -3.42 7.29
C ASN A 293 0.32 -2.08 7.68
N ASN A 294 1.01 -0.96 7.46
CA ASN A 294 0.58 0.42 7.78
C ASN A 294 0.28 0.62 9.28
N ASP A 295 -0.47 1.67 9.61
CA ASP A 295 -0.94 1.94 10.97
C ASP A 295 -2.10 1.03 11.38
N MET A 296 -2.26 0.82 12.69
CA MET A 296 -3.26 -0.08 13.25
C MET A 296 -4.68 0.33 12.86
N GLY A 297 -5.00 1.62 12.78
CA GLY A 297 -6.34 2.07 12.40
C GLY A 297 -6.69 1.62 10.98
N SER A 298 -5.78 1.88 10.04
CA SER A 298 -5.89 1.41 8.66
C SER A 298 -5.93 -0.12 8.59
N PHE A 299 -5.07 -0.81 9.34
CA PHE A 299 -5.00 -2.28 9.36
C PHE A 299 -6.30 -2.94 9.83
N LEU A 300 -6.87 -2.44 10.94
CA LEU A 300 -8.14 -2.95 11.49
C LEU A 300 -9.33 -2.69 10.53
N ALA A 301 -9.29 -1.62 9.73
CA ALA A 301 -10.36 -1.29 8.79
C ALA A 301 -10.40 -2.20 7.54
N LEU A 302 -9.31 -2.92 7.23
CA LEU A 302 -9.20 -3.74 6.01
C LEU A 302 -10.06 -5.01 6.02
N SER A 303 -10.30 -5.62 7.18
CA SER A 303 -11.08 -6.86 7.27
C SER A 303 -11.61 -7.13 8.68
N GLU A 304 -12.70 -7.91 8.77
CA GLU A 304 -13.20 -8.41 10.06
C GLU A 304 -12.21 -9.35 10.75
N ALA A 305 -11.37 -10.06 9.98
CA ALA A 305 -10.30 -10.90 10.54
C ALA A 305 -9.23 -10.05 11.25
N ASN A 306 -8.90 -8.86 10.71
CA ASN A 306 -7.99 -7.94 11.36
C ASN A 306 -8.62 -7.34 12.62
N LYS A 307 -9.92 -6.99 12.59
CA LYS A 307 -10.64 -6.51 13.77
C LYS A 307 -10.59 -7.49 14.94
N LYS A 308 -10.65 -8.79 14.69
CA LYS A 308 -10.50 -9.82 15.74
C LYS A 308 -9.14 -9.78 16.45
N GLN A 309 -8.12 -9.22 15.80
CA GLN A 309 -6.77 -9.09 16.38
C GLN A 309 -6.60 -7.81 17.22
N MET A 310 -7.61 -6.94 17.28
CA MET A 310 -7.53 -5.64 17.94
C MET A 310 -6.99 -5.73 19.37
N TRP A 311 -7.51 -6.64 20.20
CA TRP A 311 -7.09 -6.77 21.60
C TRP A 311 -5.66 -7.30 21.75
N ARG A 312 -5.25 -8.26 20.90
CA ARG A 312 -3.86 -8.73 20.83
C ARG A 312 -2.91 -7.58 20.48
N LEU A 313 -3.25 -6.82 19.44
CA LEU A 313 -2.44 -5.69 18.99
C LEU A 313 -2.38 -4.55 20.04
N MET A 314 -3.46 -4.32 20.79
CA MET A 314 -3.47 -3.37 21.91
C MET A 314 -2.60 -3.84 23.08
N TYR A 315 -2.62 -5.13 23.38
CA TYR A 315 -1.74 -5.73 24.39
C TYR A 315 -0.26 -5.56 24.00
N GLU A 316 0.10 -5.87 22.75
CA GLU A 316 1.45 -5.68 22.23
C GLU A 316 1.90 -4.21 22.27
N ALA A 317 1.01 -3.29 21.89
CA ALA A 317 1.26 -1.85 22.01
C ALA A 317 1.48 -1.43 23.48
N ALA A 318 0.75 -2.01 24.42
CA ALA A 318 0.91 -1.76 25.85
C ALA A 318 2.25 -2.31 26.39
N LEU A 319 2.72 -3.47 25.90
CA LEU A 319 4.04 -4.00 26.21
C LEU A 319 5.15 -3.09 25.70
N GLY A 320 5.02 -2.57 24.46
CA GLY A 320 5.92 -1.56 23.92
C GLY A 320 5.94 -0.27 24.75
N LEU A 321 4.77 0.17 25.24
CA LEU A 321 4.64 1.37 26.06
C LEU A 321 5.27 1.17 27.44
N ASP A 322 5.10 0.00 28.04
CA ASP A 322 5.69 -0.34 29.34
C ASP A 322 7.23 -0.35 29.25
N TYR A 323 7.78 -0.92 28.18
CA TYR A 323 9.21 -0.83 27.89
C TYR A 323 9.70 0.63 27.82
N LEU A 324 8.99 1.52 27.12
CA LEU A 324 9.34 2.93 27.03
C LEU A 324 9.29 3.63 28.41
N HIS A 325 8.24 3.37 29.19
CA HIS A 325 8.08 3.95 30.54
C HIS A 325 9.18 3.47 31.49
N ASN A 326 9.57 2.20 31.43
CA ASN A 326 10.69 1.64 32.19
C ASN A 326 12.05 2.25 31.80
N LYS A 327 12.18 2.76 30.58
CA LYS A 327 13.34 3.55 30.12
C LYS A 327 13.24 5.05 30.47
N GLY A 328 12.16 5.48 31.13
CA GLY A 328 11.91 6.88 31.48
C GLY A 328 11.40 7.72 30.32
N VAL A 329 10.91 7.09 29.24
CA VAL A 329 10.44 7.77 28.02
C VAL A 329 8.92 7.86 28.01
N VAL A 330 8.39 9.08 27.92
CA VAL A 330 6.95 9.33 27.67
C VAL A 330 6.71 9.35 26.16
N HIS A 331 5.70 8.64 25.66
CA HIS A 331 5.36 8.60 24.24
C HIS A 331 4.85 9.97 23.77
N GLY A 332 3.84 10.52 24.46
CA GLY A 332 3.38 11.92 24.32
C GLY A 332 2.57 12.25 23.06
N ASP A 333 2.39 11.31 22.13
CA ASP A 333 1.50 11.44 20.97
C ASP A 333 0.94 10.05 20.57
N LEU A 334 0.47 9.28 21.55
CA LEU A 334 -0.06 7.95 21.28
C LEU A 334 -1.45 8.06 20.63
N LYS A 335 -1.65 7.36 19.51
CA LYS A 335 -2.86 7.28 18.69
C LYS A 335 -2.73 6.10 17.74
N LEU A 336 -3.84 5.57 17.20
CA LEU A 336 -3.80 4.41 16.29
C LEU A 336 -2.88 4.62 15.08
N THR A 337 -2.80 5.85 14.55
CA THR A 337 -1.92 6.16 13.40
C THR A 337 -0.42 6.08 13.73
N ASN A 338 -0.07 6.05 15.03
CA ASN A 338 1.32 5.95 15.51
C ASN A 338 1.63 4.56 16.08
N ILE A 339 0.67 3.64 16.09
CA ILE A 339 0.90 2.23 16.35
C ILE A 339 0.89 1.51 15.01
N LEU A 340 2.07 1.07 14.55
CA LEU A 340 2.22 0.43 13.25
C LEU A 340 2.08 -1.09 13.38
N VAL A 341 1.74 -1.78 12.29
CA VAL A 341 1.70 -3.24 12.25
C VAL A 341 2.84 -3.74 11.36
N GLY A 342 3.72 -4.56 11.93
CA GLY A 342 4.84 -5.18 11.21
C GLY A 342 4.38 -6.27 10.25
N ALA A 343 5.29 -6.73 9.38
CA ALA A 343 5.03 -7.85 8.45
C ALA A 343 4.70 -9.15 9.19
N ASP A 344 5.24 -9.30 10.39
CA ASP A 344 4.98 -10.37 11.37
C ASP A 344 3.59 -10.26 12.05
N GLY A 345 2.81 -9.23 11.72
CA GLY A 345 1.51 -8.97 12.33
C GLY A 345 1.60 -8.43 13.76
N GLN A 346 2.77 -7.96 14.22
CA GLN A 346 2.96 -7.40 15.56
C GLN A 346 2.76 -5.89 15.59
N ALA A 347 2.19 -5.37 16.68
CA ALA A 347 2.05 -3.93 16.91
C ALA A 347 3.40 -3.30 17.33
N LYS A 348 3.75 -2.16 16.74
CA LYS A 348 5.01 -1.45 16.96
C LYS A 348 4.76 0.04 17.19
N LEU A 349 5.17 0.56 18.36
CA LEU A 349 5.05 1.99 18.67
C LEU A 349 6.04 2.83 17.86
N SER A 350 5.55 3.93 17.29
CA SER A 350 6.33 4.86 16.47
C SER A 350 6.14 6.31 16.93
N ASP A 351 7.02 7.21 16.50
CA ASP A 351 6.91 8.66 16.75
C ASP A 351 6.89 9.09 18.23
N PHE A 352 7.53 8.31 19.10
CA PHE A 352 7.75 8.66 20.49
C PHE A 352 8.98 9.55 20.65
N GLY A 353 9.01 10.34 21.72
CA GLY A 353 10.21 11.10 22.10
C GLY A 353 10.62 12.20 21.11
N LEU A 354 9.79 12.61 20.15
CA LEU A 354 10.10 13.67 19.14
C LEU A 354 9.55 15.06 19.52
N ARG A 355 9.56 15.41 20.81
CA ARG A 355 8.88 16.61 21.31
C ARG A 355 9.53 17.90 20.80
N ALA A 356 10.86 17.99 20.84
CA ALA A 356 11.59 19.17 20.37
C ALA A 356 11.38 19.39 18.87
N ILE A 357 11.40 18.32 18.07
CA ILE A 357 11.16 18.38 16.62
C ILE A 357 9.72 18.84 16.32
N ARG A 358 8.72 18.36 17.07
CA ARG A 358 7.33 18.79 16.92
C ARG A 358 7.12 20.25 17.32
N ALA A 359 7.76 20.71 18.38
CA ALA A 359 7.61 22.08 18.89
C ALA A 359 8.08 23.16 17.89
N ILE A 360 9.07 22.82 17.05
CA ILE A 360 9.62 23.72 16.03
C ILE A 360 9.02 23.51 14.62
N SER A 361 8.04 22.61 14.49
CA SER A 361 7.36 22.41 13.22
C SER A 361 6.43 23.57 12.91
N THR A 362 6.41 24.00 11.65
CA THR A 362 5.61 25.16 11.18
C THR A 362 4.10 24.91 11.19
N ALA A 363 3.66 23.66 11.39
CA ALA A 363 2.25 23.27 11.42
C ALA A 363 1.57 23.45 12.80
N GLY A 364 2.31 23.87 13.84
CA GLY A 364 1.82 23.88 15.22
C GLY A 364 1.62 22.46 15.78
N ALA A 365 1.59 22.33 17.10
CA ALA A 365 1.30 21.05 17.75
C ALA A 365 -0.16 20.67 17.45
N GLY A 366 -0.38 19.87 16.40
CA GLY A 366 -1.71 19.41 16.00
C GLY A 366 -2.50 18.90 17.19
N TRP A 367 -3.75 19.36 17.29
CA TRP A 367 -4.73 18.86 18.25
C TRP A 367 -5.00 17.37 17.96
N SER A 368 -4.85 16.50 18.96
CA SER A 368 -5.25 15.09 18.87
C SER A 368 -6.39 14.80 19.84
N ARG A 369 -7.40 14.08 19.37
CA ARG A 369 -8.60 13.71 20.18
C ARG A 369 -8.26 12.70 21.28
N CYS A 370 -7.10 12.05 21.18
CA CYS A 370 -6.57 11.11 22.17
C CYS A 370 -5.80 11.81 23.32
N ARG A 371 -5.61 13.14 23.26
CA ARG A 371 -4.83 13.89 24.24
C ARG A 371 -5.52 13.93 25.61
N ALA A 372 -4.76 13.63 26.67
CA ALA A 372 -5.27 13.70 28.03
C ALA A 372 -5.59 15.15 28.47
N PRO A 373 -6.59 15.37 29.36
CA PRO A 373 -7.04 16.70 29.72
C PRO A 373 -5.94 17.58 30.36
N GLU A 374 -5.12 17.00 31.23
CA GLU A 374 -3.99 17.69 31.87
C GLU A 374 -2.88 18.05 30.89
N TYR A 375 -2.78 17.35 29.76
CA TYR A 375 -1.81 17.64 28.72
C TYR A 375 -2.22 18.85 27.87
N LEU A 376 -3.44 19.37 28.01
CA LEU A 376 -3.86 20.63 27.40
C LEU A 376 -3.22 21.86 28.06
N GLU A 377 -2.87 21.74 29.33
CA GLU A 377 -2.31 22.81 30.16
C GLU A 377 -0.84 22.57 30.56
N GLY A 378 -0.26 21.41 30.21
CA GLY A 378 1.05 20.96 30.70
C GLY A 378 1.91 20.15 29.71
N ALA A 379 2.88 19.41 30.26
CA ALA A 379 3.74 18.48 29.52
C ALA A 379 3.17 17.06 29.56
N PRO A 380 3.48 16.18 28.59
CA PRO A 380 2.98 14.81 28.63
C PRO A 380 3.62 14.04 29.79
N THR A 381 2.86 13.12 30.37
CA THR A 381 3.24 12.27 31.51
C THR A 381 2.98 10.80 31.20
N PHE A 382 3.53 9.88 31.99
CA PHE A 382 3.20 8.45 31.87
C PHE A 382 1.70 8.19 32.01
N ALA A 383 1.02 8.90 32.92
CA ALA A 383 -0.43 8.79 33.08
C ALA A 383 -1.20 9.32 31.85
N SER A 384 -0.66 10.31 31.13
CA SER A 384 -1.26 10.80 29.90
C SER A 384 -1.16 9.80 28.74
N ASP A 385 -0.10 8.98 28.69
CA ASP A 385 0.01 7.90 27.70
C ASP A 385 -1.01 6.80 27.98
N VAL A 386 -1.27 6.47 29.25
CA VAL A 386 -2.31 5.50 29.64
C VAL A 386 -3.70 5.98 29.18
N TYR A 387 -4.01 7.26 29.37
CA TYR A 387 -5.25 7.84 28.85
C TYR A 387 -5.34 7.72 27.32
N ALA A 388 -4.25 8.05 26.62
CA ALA A 388 -4.21 7.99 25.16
C ALA A 388 -4.35 6.54 24.64
N LEU A 389 -3.79 5.54 25.34
CA LEU A 389 -3.99 4.12 25.04
C LEU A 389 -5.46 3.71 25.21
N GLY A 390 -6.14 4.23 26.24
CA GLY A 390 -7.58 4.01 26.45
C GLY A 390 -8.42 4.59 25.31
N MET A 391 -8.05 5.77 24.82
CA MET A 391 -8.67 6.37 23.63
C MET A 391 -8.42 5.55 22.36
N CYS A 392 -7.23 4.96 22.21
CA CYS A 392 -6.95 4.03 21.11
C CYS A 392 -7.85 2.79 21.18
N CYS A 393 -8.15 2.28 22.38
CA CYS A 393 -9.09 1.17 22.56
C CYS A 393 -10.51 1.53 22.08
N ILE A 394 -10.98 2.74 22.39
CA ILE A 394 -12.27 3.26 21.89
C ILE A 394 -12.27 3.36 20.37
N GLU A 395 -11.22 3.96 19.79
CA GLU A 395 -11.07 4.10 18.35
C GLU A 395 -11.02 2.74 17.65
N GLY A 396 -10.27 1.77 18.20
CA GLY A 396 -10.12 0.44 17.63
C GLY A 396 -11.40 -0.39 17.63
N VAL A 397 -12.24 -0.25 18.67
CA VAL A 397 -13.54 -0.95 18.73
C VAL A 397 -14.59 -0.29 17.83
N THR A 398 -14.65 1.05 17.82
CA THR A 398 -15.69 1.78 17.08
C THR A 398 -15.36 1.97 15.60
N GLY A 399 -14.08 1.88 15.23
CA GLY A 399 -13.59 2.25 13.90
C GLY A 399 -13.77 3.74 13.59
N GLN A 400 -14.03 4.58 14.60
CA GLN A 400 -14.26 6.02 14.47
C GLN A 400 -13.36 6.80 15.42
N PRO A 401 -12.88 8.00 15.04
CA PRO A 401 -12.05 8.79 15.94
C PRO A 401 -12.83 9.17 17.21
N PRO A 402 -12.21 9.11 18.40
CA PRO A 402 -12.88 9.46 19.65
C PRO A 402 -13.51 10.85 19.57
N PHE A 403 -14.76 11.02 20.01
CA PHE A 403 -15.52 12.28 19.92
C PHE A 403 -15.81 12.77 18.48
N ALA A 404 -15.91 11.88 17.47
CA ALA A 404 -16.20 12.22 16.07
C ALA A 404 -17.38 13.19 15.85
N PHE A 405 -18.35 13.21 16.77
CA PHE A 405 -19.59 13.98 16.67
C PHE A 405 -19.67 15.20 17.63
N LEU A 406 -18.58 15.53 18.34
CA LEU A 406 -18.54 16.60 19.35
C LEU A 406 -17.53 17.70 18.97
N ASP A 407 -17.87 18.96 19.29
CA ASP A 407 -17.03 20.15 19.07
C ASP A 407 -15.73 20.09 19.89
N GLU A 408 -14.66 20.73 19.37
CA GLU A 408 -13.33 20.84 20.01
C GLU A 408 -13.36 21.43 21.43
N ALA A 409 -14.44 22.16 21.78
CA ALA A 409 -14.63 22.79 23.08
C ALA A 409 -14.98 21.82 24.24
N LEU A 410 -15.18 20.53 23.98
CA LEU A 410 -15.54 19.52 24.99
C LEU A 410 -14.37 18.64 25.44
N ALA A 411 -13.14 19.03 25.11
CA ALA A 411 -11.94 18.37 25.55
C ALA A 411 -11.86 18.33 27.09
N GLY A 412 -11.81 17.13 27.67
CA GLY A 412 -11.83 16.92 29.11
C GLY A 412 -13.04 16.17 29.64
N LEU A 413 -14.10 15.99 28.83
CA LEU A 413 -15.23 15.14 29.21
C LEU A 413 -14.89 13.66 29.05
N MET A 414 -15.32 12.85 30.03
CA MET A 414 -15.25 11.40 29.90
C MET A 414 -16.09 10.94 28.70
N PRO A 415 -15.55 10.06 27.83
CA PRO A 415 -16.34 9.48 26.76
C PRO A 415 -17.46 8.62 27.36
N ASN A 416 -18.62 8.57 26.69
CA ASN A 416 -19.66 7.60 27.03
C ASN A 416 -19.28 6.23 26.49
N LYS A 417 -19.72 5.16 27.16
CA LYS A 417 -19.57 3.79 26.68
C LYS A 417 -20.13 3.64 25.26
N PRO A 418 -19.32 3.24 24.26
CA PRO A 418 -19.82 2.91 22.93
C PRO A 418 -20.76 1.71 22.96
N ILE A 419 -21.75 1.67 22.06
CA ILE A 419 -22.75 0.57 22.01
C ILE A 419 -22.06 -0.76 21.68
N GLU A 420 -21.03 -0.70 20.83
CA GLU A 420 -20.26 -1.83 20.33
C GLU A 420 -19.25 -2.36 21.38
N MET A 421 -19.03 -1.64 22.48
CA MET A 421 -18.02 -2.00 23.47
C MET A 421 -18.60 -2.91 24.57
N PRO A 422 -18.05 -4.12 24.79
CA PRO A 422 -18.44 -4.98 25.90
C PRO A 422 -18.25 -4.30 27.26
N THR A 423 -19.01 -4.70 28.27
CA THR A 423 -18.97 -4.07 29.60
C THR A 423 -17.61 -4.25 30.26
N GLU A 424 -17.03 -5.43 30.17
CA GLU A 424 -15.75 -5.80 30.75
C GLU A 424 -14.60 -5.00 30.11
N ALA A 425 -14.65 -4.82 28.78
CA ALA A 425 -13.72 -3.95 28.06
C ALA A 425 -13.90 -2.48 28.44
N TRP A 426 -15.14 -2.02 28.59
CA TRP A 426 -15.43 -0.65 29.00
C TRP A 426 -14.92 -0.37 30.42
N GLU A 427 -15.07 -1.28 31.38
CA GLU A 427 -14.57 -1.09 32.74
C GLU A 427 -13.05 -0.87 32.77
N LEU A 428 -12.29 -1.59 31.93
CA LEU A 428 -10.86 -1.35 31.73
C LEU A 428 -10.64 0.05 31.14
N VAL A 429 -11.27 0.35 30.01
CA VAL A 429 -11.09 1.63 29.30
C VAL A 429 -11.46 2.82 30.19
N GLU A 430 -12.58 2.74 30.91
CA GLU A 430 -13.05 3.74 31.88
C GLU A 430 -12.02 4.00 32.96
N SER A 431 -11.35 2.95 33.45
CA SER A 431 -10.27 3.08 34.44
C SER A 431 -9.01 3.77 33.88
N MET A 432 -8.82 3.78 32.55
CA MET A 432 -7.70 4.43 31.86
C MET A 432 -8.01 5.89 31.50
N VAL A 433 -9.26 6.20 31.11
CA VAL A 433 -9.66 7.53 30.59
C VAL A 433 -10.24 8.48 31.65
N LYS A 434 -9.93 8.26 32.93
CA LYS A 434 -10.35 9.17 34.01
C LYS A 434 -9.72 10.56 33.85
N THR A 435 -10.49 11.60 34.16
CA THR A 435 -10.03 12.99 34.04
C THR A 435 -8.81 13.28 34.93
N ASN A 436 -8.83 12.83 36.19
CA ASN A 436 -7.69 12.99 37.10
C ASN A 436 -6.62 11.91 36.86
N PRO A 437 -5.35 12.27 36.59
CA PRO A 437 -4.28 11.32 36.30
C PRO A 437 -3.99 10.30 37.40
N GLU A 438 -4.15 10.68 38.67
CA GLU A 438 -3.84 9.79 39.82
C GLU A 438 -4.86 8.67 40.00
N ASP A 439 -6.09 8.87 39.52
CA ASP A 439 -7.17 7.89 39.64
C ASP A 439 -7.09 6.81 38.55
N ARG A 440 -6.21 6.99 37.54
CA ARG A 440 -6.06 6.07 36.41
C ARG A 440 -5.35 4.79 36.82
N LEU A 441 -5.76 3.70 36.20
CA LEU A 441 -5.08 2.40 36.36
C LEU A 441 -3.61 2.52 35.92
N LYS A 442 -2.69 1.94 36.68
CA LYS A 442 -1.27 1.95 36.32
C LYS A 442 -1.02 1.02 35.13
N LEU A 443 -0.06 1.36 34.26
CA LEU A 443 0.19 0.65 33.00
C LEU A 443 0.42 -0.85 33.19
N HIS A 444 1.18 -1.28 34.20
CA HIS A 444 1.40 -2.70 34.46
C HIS A 444 0.10 -3.49 34.74
N GLU A 445 -0.90 -2.88 35.36
CA GLU A 445 -2.21 -3.51 35.57
C GLU A 445 -3.05 -3.49 34.28
N VAL A 446 -2.91 -2.44 33.46
CA VAL A 446 -3.52 -2.39 32.12
C VAL A 446 -3.00 -3.52 31.24
N VAL A 447 -1.67 -3.75 31.24
CA VAL A 447 -1.02 -4.83 30.48
C VAL A 447 -1.60 -6.19 30.86
N LYS A 448 -1.69 -6.51 32.17
CA LYS A 448 -2.30 -7.77 32.65
C LYS A 448 -3.75 -7.95 32.22
N LYS A 449 -4.54 -6.88 32.22
CA LYS A 449 -5.95 -6.95 31.80
C LYS A 449 -6.08 -7.11 30.28
N LEU A 450 -5.25 -6.44 29.50
CA LEU A 450 -5.21 -6.59 28.05
C LEU A 450 -4.71 -7.98 27.62
N GLU A 451 -3.79 -8.58 28.37
CA GLU A 451 -3.33 -9.96 28.17
C GLU A 451 -4.51 -10.95 28.18
N VAL A 452 -5.36 -10.87 29.20
CA VAL A 452 -6.57 -11.70 29.31
C VAL A 452 -7.50 -11.51 28.11
N PHE A 453 -7.67 -10.27 27.63
CA PHE A 453 -8.47 -10.00 26.43
C PHE A 453 -7.81 -10.51 25.14
N ALA A 454 -6.49 -10.49 25.04
CA ALA A 454 -5.75 -11.04 23.92
C ALA A 454 -5.89 -12.57 23.86
N ASP A 455 -5.73 -13.26 24.99
CA ASP A 455 -5.78 -14.73 25.08
C ASP A 455 -7.18 -15.30 24.80
N THR A 456 -8.22 -14.56 25.14
CA THR A 456 -9.62 -14.99 24.97
C THR A 456 -10.23 -14.63 23.61
N GLY A 457 -9.47 -13.94 22.73
CA GLY A 457 -9.99 -13.41 21.46
C GLY A 457 -10.97 -12.25 21.63
N GLY A 458 -10.93 -11.57 22.78
CA GLY A 458 -11.81 -10.48 23.20
C GLY A 458 -12.78 -10.84 24.33
N PRO A 459 -13.44 -9.85 24.97
CA PRO A 459 -14.46 -10.12 25.98
C PRO A 459 -15.63 -10.91 25.40
N ALA A 460 -16.25 -11.79 26.20
CA ALA A 460 -17.37 -12.63 25.78
C ALA A 460 -18.43 -11.79 25.05
N ALA A 461 -18.68 -12.13 23.78
CA ALA A 461 -19.67 -11.43 22.96
C ALA A 461 -21.05 -11.57 23.61
N VAL A 462 -21.76 -10.44 23.77
CA VAL A 462 -23.20 -10.47 24.02
C VAL A 462 -23.85 -11.08 22.78
N THR A 463 -24.18 -12.37 22.86
CA THR A 463 -25.06 -13.04 21.91
C THR A 463 -26.42 -12.36 21.97
N PHE A 464 -26.75 -11.55 20.97
CA PHE A 464 -28.15 -11.24 20.68
C PHE A 464 -28.80 -12.50 20.12
N ALA A 465 -29.29 -13.35 21.03
CA ALA A 465 -30.23 -14.40 20.70
C ALA A 465 -31.47 -13.77 20.06
N SER A 466 -31.92 -14.39 18.98
CA SER A 466 -33.24 -14.20 18.40
C SER A 466 -34.31 -14.31 19.50
N SER A 467 -34.85 -13.18 19.94
CA SER A 467 -36.09 -13.14 20.71
C SER A 467 -37.02 -12.12 20.08
N SER A 468 -38.22 -12.61 19.82
CA SER A 468 -39.41 -11.91 19.35
C SER A 468 -39.53 -10.48 19.90
N ARG A 469 -39.48 -9.49 18.99
CA ARG A 469 -39.91 -8.12 19.31
C ARG A 469 -41.43 -8.09 19.37
N GLU A 470 -41.98 -8.13 20.58
CA GLU A 470 -43.19 -7.37 20.85
C GLU A 470 -42.82 -5.87 20.90
N SER A 471 -43.59 -5.06 20.19
CA SER A 471 -43.44 -3.62 20.06
C SER A 471 -43.91 -2.86 21.32
N PRO A 472 -43.17 -1.84 21.83
CA PRO A 472 -43.72 -0.91 22.79
C PRO A 472 -44.71 0.05 22.09
N PRO A 473 -45.85 0.41 22.71
CA PRO A 473 -46.88 1.22 22.06
C PRO A 473 -46.55 2.72 22.12
N GLY A 474 -46.72 3.41 20.99
CA GLY A 474 -47.12 4.82 20.95
C GLY A 474 -46.04 5.90 20.84
N LYS A 475 -45.14 5.84 19.84
CA LYS A 475 -44.46 7.08 19.37
C LYS A 475 -45.37 7.76 18.35
N THR A 476 -45.70 9.03 18.55
CA THR A 476 -46.36 9.85 17.52
C THR A 476 -45.33 10.65 16.71
N MET A 477 -45.64 11.10 15.48
CA MET A 477 -44.75 11.95 14.67
C MET A 477 -44.34 13.24 15.40
N LEU A 478 -45.20 13.71 16.32
CA LEU A 478 -44.94 14.89 17.14
C LEU A 478 -43.83 14.67 18.19
N ASP A 479 -43.48 13.42 18.49
CA ASP A 479 -42.43 13.04 19.44
C ASP A 479 -41.05 12.82 18.78
N LEU A 480 -40.95 12.93 17.45
CA LEU A 480 -39.66 12.83 16.74
C LEU A 480 -38.81 14.09 17.01
N VAL A 481 -37.69 13.86 17.71
CA VAL A 481 -36.72 14.89 18.06
C VAL A 481 -35.45 14.68 17.27
N VAL A 482 -34.96 15.74 16.63
CA VAL A 482 -33.61 15.78 16.07
C VAL A 482 -32.63 16.02 17.23
N PRO A 483 -31.70 15.09 17.54
CA PRO A 483 -30.78 15.21 18.67
C PRO A 483 -30.06 16.56 18.68
N GLY A 484 -30.14 17.27 19.81
CA GLY A 484 -29.53 18.60 19.98
C GLY A 484 -30.18 19.76 19.20
N SER A 485 -31.25 19.52 18.41
CA SER A 485 -31.87 20.54 17.54
C SER A 485 -33.36 20.79 17.79
N GLY A 486 -34.05 19.91 18.51
CA GLY A 486 -35.46 20.05 18.88
C GLY A 486 -36.40 19.22 17.99
N THR A 487 -37.71 19.47 18.08
CA THR A 487 -38.72 18.72 17.31
C THR A 487 -38.54 18.91 15.80
N VAL A 488 -38.87 17.89 15.01
CA VAL A 488 -38.77 17.92 13.53
C VAL A 488 -39.47 19.16 12.93
N VAL A 489 -40.66 19.51 13.43
CA VAL A 489 -41.42 20.72 13.01
C VAL A 489 -40.61 22.01 13.22
N ARG A 490 -39.93 22.13 14.37
CA ARG A 490 -39.07 23.30 14.65
C ARG A 490 -37.83 23.33 13.76
N VAL A 491 -37.28 22.16 13.44
CA VAL A 491 -36.12 22.03 12.56
C VAL A 491 -36.45 22.44 11.13
N LEU A 492 -37.57 21.96 10.57
CA LEU A 492 -38.06 22.34 9.24
C LEU A 492 -38.30 23.85 9.13
N ALA A 493 -38.99 24.45 10.10
CA ALA A 493 -39.20 25.90 10.14
C ALA A 493 -37.87 26.69 10.17
N LYS A 494 -36.85 26.17 10.87
CA LYS A 494 -35.53 26.78 10.95
C LYS A 494 -34.74 26.64 9.65
N ILE A 495 -34.84 25.50 8.98
CA ILE A 495 -34.29 25.27 7.63
C ILE A 495 -34.91 26.28 6.65
N SER A 496 -36.24 26.43 6.64
CA SER A 496 -36.95 27.41 5.81
C SER A 496 -36.41 28.84 5.99
N GLN A 497 -36.26 29.28 7.24
CA GLN A 497 -35.72 30.60 7.56
C GLN A 497 -34.27 30.79 7.11
N LEU A 498 -33.46 29.74 7.15
CA LEU A 498 -32.06 29.78 6.69
C LEU A 498 -32.01 29.85 5.17
N CYS A 499 -32.81 29.06 4.45
CA CYS A 499 -32.91 29.10 2.99
C CYS A 499 -33.29 30.49 2.48
N LEU A 500 -34.18 31.21 3.19
CA LEU A 500 -34.56 32.59 2.83
C LEU A 500 -33.41 33.60 2.97
N LYS A 501 -32.45 33.36 3.87
CA LYS A 501 -31.34 34.27 4.15
C LYS A 501 -30.12 34.04 3.25
N THR A 502 -30.09 32.96 2.49
CA THR A 502 -29.04 32.63 1.53
C THR A 502 -29.33 33.34 0.20
N LYS A 503 -28.52 34.35 -0.16
CA LYS A 503 -28.75 35.20 -1.35
C LYS A 503 -28.34 34.56 -2.67
N GLU A 504 -27.22 33.84 -2.68
CA GLU A 504 -26.81 32.98 -3.80
C GLU A 504 -27.38 31.56 -3.57
N ASP A 505 -27.78 30.85 -4.62
CA ASP A 505 -28.32 29.46 -4.55
C ASP A 505 -29.60 29.27 -3.72
N GLN A 506 -30.33 30.37 -3.50
CA GLN A 506 -31.60 30.41 -2.77
C GLN A 506 -32.59 29.37 -3.29
N GLU A 507 -32.61 29.14 -4.60
CA GLU A 507 -33.54 28.22 -5.24
C GLU A 507 -33.19 26.74 -4.98
N ALA A 508 -31.91 26.37 -4.98
CA ALA A 508 -31.49 25.01 -4.63
C ALA A 508 -31.82 24.66 -3.17
N CYS A 509 -31.61 25.61 -2.25
CA CYS A 509 -31.94 25.44 -0.84
C CYS A 509 -33.46 25.39 -0.59
N ARG A 510 -34.26 26.17 -1.34
CA ARG A 510 -35.73 26.12 -1.29
C ARG A 510 -36.27 24.79 -1.82
N ARG A 511 -35.70 24.27 -2.91
CA ARG A 511 -36.07 22.95 -3.46
C ARG A 511 -35.83 21.84 -2.46
N LEU A 512 -34.64 21.80 -1.83
CA LEU A 512 -34.33 20.81 -0.80
C LEU A 512 -35.28 20.91 0.41
N HIS A 513 -35.56 22.13 0.90
CA HIS A 513 -36.52 22.33 1.98
C HIS A 513 -37.92 21.82 1.62
N ARG A 514 -38.38 22.08 0.39
CA ARG A 514 -39.70 21.62 -0.08
C ARG A 514 -39.79 20.09 -0.04
N ARG A 515 -38.79 19.39 -0.58
CA ARG A 515 -38.72 17.92 -0.54
C ARG A 515 -38.77 17.36 0.88
N LEU A 516 -38.05 17.99 1.82
CA LEU A 516 -38.05 17.58 3.24
C LEU A 516 -39.40 17.81 3.92
N GLN A 517 -40.11 18.87 3.53
CA GLN A 517 -41.48 19.16 3.99
C GLN A 517 -42.49 18.19 3.37
N ASP A 518 -42.36 17.85 2.10
CA ASP A 518 -43.25 16.90 1.42
C ASP A 518 -43.16 15.50 2.06
N ILE A 519 -41.95 15.06 2.45
CA ILE A 519 -41.74 13.83 3.22
C ILE A 519 -42.43 13.91 4.59
N PHE A 520 -42.31 15.05 5.29
CA PHE A 520 -42.98 15.25 6.58
C PHE A 520 -44.50 15.13 6.47
N ASP A 521 -45.09 15.79 5.48
CA ASP A 521 -46.53 15.84 5.26
C ASP A 521 -47.08 14.45 4.88
N GLU A 522 -46.34 13.66 4.10
CA GLU A 522 -46.70 12.27 3.79
C GLU A 522 -46.56 11.34 5.00
N LEU A 523 -45.52 11.50 5.81
CA LEU A 523 -45.37 10.76 7.07
C LEU A 523 -46.53 11.05 8.04
N GLU A 524 -47.00 12.30 8.13
CA GLU A 524 -48.16 12.70 8.94
C GLU A 524 -49.47 12.07 8.42
N LYS A 525 -49.63 11.95 7.09
CA LYS A 525 -50.77 11.26 6.47
C LYS A 525 -50.73 9.75 6.71
N LEU A 526 -49.54 9.14 6.66
CA LEU A 526 -49.34 7.72 6.89
C LEU A 526 -49.61 7.35 8.36
N GLU A 527 -49.15 8.17 9.30
CA GLU A 527 -49.46 8.02 10.73
C GLU A 527 -50.98 7.99 10.96
N LYS A 528 -51.73 8.93 10.35
CA LYS A 528 -53.20 9.02 10.47
C LYS A 528 -53.96 7.86 9.82
N LYS A 529 -53.37 7.15 8.84
CA LYS A 529 -54.06 6.11 8.06
C LYS A 529 -53.64 4.67 8.41
N LYS A 530 -52.36 4.44 8.71
CA LYS A 530 -51.76 3.09 8.81
C LYS A 530 -50.68 2.94 9.91
N GLY A 531 -50.37 3.99 10.67
CA GLY A 531 -49.25 4.00 11.64
C GLY A 531 -47.91 4.36 10.98
N LEU A 532 -46.90 4.66 11.80
CA LEU A 532 -45.58 5.10 11.32
C LEU A 532 -44.80 3.96 10.61
N PRO A 533 -43.98 4.28 9.60
CA PRO A 533 -43.09 3.34 8.90
C PRO A 533 -41.91 2.87 9.77
N SER A 534 -41.03 2.01 9.23
CA SER A 534 -39.93 1.37 9.99
C SER A 534 -39.05 2.37 10.75
N SER A 535 -38.50 1.94 11.90
CA SER A 535 -37.60 2.76 12.73
C SER A 535 -36.42 3.30 11.92
N ASP A 536 -35.89 2.50 11.00
CA ASP A 536 -34.71 2.83 10.19
C ASP A 536 -34.99 3.97 9.20
N ALA A 537 -36.19 4.01 8.61
CA ALA A 537 -36.57 5.07 7.68
C ALA A 537 -36.78 6.42 8.41
N LEU A 538 -37.35 6.37 9.62
CA LEU A 538 -37.52 7.55 10.47
C LEU A 538 -36.18 8.06 11.01
N GLU A 539 -35.28 7.17 11.38
CA GLU A 539 -33.92 7.52 11.82
C GLU A 539 -33.11 8.16 10.69
N MET A 540 -33.19 7.61 9.47
CA MET A 540 -32.57 8.19 8.29
C MET A 540 -33.14 9.59 7.98
N TYR A 541 -34.47 9.76 8.07
CA TYR A 541 -35.11 11.07 7.87
C TYR A 541 -34.63 12.12 8.89
N VAL A 542 -34.56 11.74 10.18
CA VAL A 542 -34.03 12.61 11.25
C VAL A 542 -32.56 12.99 11.01
N LYS A 543 -31.74 12.04 10.55
CA LYS A 543 -30.32 12.25 10.21
C LYS A 543 -30.16 13.24 9.06
N VAL A 544 -30.97 13.13 8.00
CA VAL A 544 -30.96 14.03 6.85
C VAL A 544 -31.38 15.45 7.24
N LEU A 545 -32.39 15.60 8.11
CA LEU A 545 -32.79 16.91 8.65
C LEU A 545 -31.66 17.56 9.47
N ALA A 546 -30.96 16.79 10.30
CA ALA A 546 -29.81 17.27 11.09
C ALA A 546 -28.67 17.77 10.18
N LYS A 547 -28.30 16.97 9.18
CA LYS A 547 -27.27 17.32 8.19
C LYS A 547 -27.63 18.59 7.42
N THR A 548 -28.88 18.69 6.96
CA THR A 548 -29.38 19.86 6.23
C THR A 548 -29.31 21.14 7.08
N LEU A 549 -29.77 21.07 8.33
CA LEU A 549 -29.72 22.20 9.25
C LEU A 549 -28.28 22.65 9.56
N LEU A 550 -27.37 21.71 9.78
CA LEU A 550 -25.96 21.98 10.06
C LEU A 550 -25.27 22.63 8.84
N HIS A 551 -25.52 22.08 7.65
CA HIS A 551 -25.00 22.60 6.41
C HIS A 551 -25.42 24.06 6.22
N LEU A 552 -26.73 24.37 6.31
CA LEU A 552 -27.22 25.75 6.13
C LEU A 552 -26.73 26.73 7.21
N LYS A 553 -26.52 26.27 8.46
CA LYS A 553 -25.96 27.11 9.53
C LYS A 553 -24.50 27.51 9.24
N ARG A 554 -23.70 26.61 8.67
CA ARG A 554 -22.27 26.85 8.37
C ARG A 554 -22.05 28.03 7.41
N TYR A 555 -23.01 28.30 6.54
CA TYR A 555 -22.90 29.36 5.53
C TYR A 555 -23.64 30.65 5.90
N LYS A 556 -24.29 30.68 7.06
CA LYS A 556 -25.00 31.85 7.57
C LYS A 556 -24.00 32.93 7.98
N GLY A 557 -24.05 34.10 7.33
CA GLY A 557 -23.28 35.29 7.73
C GLY A 557 -21.86 35.40 7.14
N LYS A 558 -21.45 34.50 6.23
CA LYS A 558 -20.17 34.62 5.52
C LYS A 558 -20.19 35.76 4.49
N ASN A 559 -19.07 36.49 4.36
CA ASN A 559 -18.92 37.56 3.36
C ASN A 559 -18.89 36.99 1.92
N LEU A 560 -19.06 37.85 0.91
CA LEU A 560 -19.18 37.46 -0.51
C LEU A 560 -17.98 36.65 -1.02
N ILE A 561 -16.77 36.99 -0.58
CA ILE A 561 -15.52 36.34 -1.03
C ILE A 561 -15.41 34.92 -0.47
N ALA A 562 -15.70 34.72 0.82
CA ALA A 562 -15.72 33.38 1.43
C ALA A 562 -16.82 32.48 0.85
N ARG A 563 -17.93 33.06 0.37
CA ARG A 563 -19.01 32.33 -0.28
C ARG A 563 -18.67 31.87 -1.70
N LEU A 564 -17.92 32.67 -2.46
CA LEU A 564 -17.48 32.32 -3.82
C LEU A 564 -16.39 31.25 -3.84
N ILE A 565 -15.44 31.27 -2.89
CA ILE A 565 -14.37 30.26 -2.78
C ILE A 565 -14.91 28.89 -2.39
N GLU A 566 -15.93 28.84 -1.54
CA GLU A 566 -16.52 27.58 -1.05
C GLU A 566 -17.74 27.10 -1.86
N HIS A 567 -18.12 27.80 -2.94
CA HIS A 567 -19.35 27.56 -3.71
C HIS A 567 -19.43 26.13 -4.28
N GLN A 568 -18.34 25.66 -4.91
CA GLN A 568 -18.30 24.32 -5.51
C GLN A 568 -18.45 23.21 -4.45
N THR A 569 -17.83 23.41 -3.28
CA THR A 569 -17.90 22.51 -2.12
C THR A 569 -19.27 22.54 -1.44
N MET A 570 -19.92 23.72 -1.40
CA MET A 570 -21.29 23.88 -0.93
C MET A 570 -22.27 23.11 -1.83
N MET A 571 -22.13 23.26 -3.15
CA MET A 571 -23.00 22.61 -4.13
C MET A 571 -22.82 21.09 -4.17
N GLN A 572 -21.59 20.58 -3.98
CA GLN A 572 -21.38 19.14 -3.85
C GLN A 572 -22.10 18.57 -2.63
N LYS A 573 -21.97 19.20 -1.46
CA LYS A 573 -22.65 18.74 -0.24
C LYS A 573 -24.16 18.82 -0.32
N LEU A 574 -24.71 19.81 -1.04
CA LEU A 574 -26.15 19.87 -1.31
C LEU A 574 -26.60 18.74 -2.24
N ARG A 575 -25.76 18.27 -3.17
CA ARG A 575 -26.05 17.07 -3.99
C ARG A 575 -26.06 15.81 -3.12
N ASP A 576 -25.04 15.62 -2.29
CA ASP A 576 -24.95 14.47 -1.38
C ASP A 576 -26.17 14.40 -0.43
N ILE A 577 -26.62 15.54 0.12
CA ILE A 577 -27.83 15.60 0.95
C ILE A 577 -29.09 15.26 0.14
N ASN A 578 -29.19 15.65 -1.13
CA ASN A 578 -30.33 15.31 -1.97
C ASN A 578 -30.39 13.82 -2.30
N GLU A 579 -29.24 13.16 -2.53
CA GLU A 579 -29.18 11.71 -2.73
C GLU A 579 -29.65 10.95 -1.47
N GLU A 580 -29.31 11.44 -0.27
CA GLU A 580 -29.84 10.89 0.98
C GLU A 580 -31.34 11.12 1.15
N VAL A 581 -31.88 12.24 0.66
CA VAL A 581 -33.34 12.47 0.61
C VAL A 581 -34.01 11.45 -0.32
N ASP A 582 -33.42 11.14 -1.47
CA ASP A 582 -33.92 10.10 -2.38
C ASP A 582 -33.93 8.72 -1.73
N MET A 583 -32.90 8.38 -0.95
CA MET A 583 -32.87 7.14 -0.17
C MET A 583 -34.01 7.09 0.87
N VAL A 584 -34.30 8.21 1.55
CA VAL A 584 -35.43 8.28 2.50
C VAL A 584 -36.77 8.08 1.77
N VAL A 585 -36.97 8.72 0.61
CA VAL A 585 -38.19 8.55 -0.19
C VAL A 585 -38.37 7.08 -0.62
N ASN A 586 -37.28 6.42 -1.04
CA ASN A 586 -37.31 5.02 -1.43
C ASN A 586 -37.61 4.09 -0.23
N LEU A 587 -36.99 4.32 0.93
CA LEU A 587 -37.23 3.54 2.15
C LEU A 587 -38.67 3.69 2.68
N LEU A 588 -39.29 4.84 2.45
CA LEU A 588 -40.68 5.10 2.87
C LEU A 588 -41.74 4.50 1.93
N ASN A 589 -41.33 3.87 0.81
CA ASN A 589 -42.22 3.19 -0.14
C ASN A 589 -43.38 4.09 -0.62
N LEU A 590 -43.12 5.40 -0.77
CA LEU A 590 -44.10 6.36 -1.27
C LEU A 590 -44.41 5.99 -2.74
N THR A 591 -45.64 5.53 -3.01
CA THR A 591 -46.06 4.90 -4.28
C THR A 591 -45.67 5.68 -5.54
N GLU A 592 -45.47 5.00 -6.68
CA GLU A 592 -45.16 5.58 -8.00
C GLU A 592 -46.04 6.78 -8.39
N SER A 593 -47.31 6.78 -7.96
CA SER A 593 -48.25 7.89 -8.18
C SER A 593 -47.80 9.22 -7.53
N THR A 594 -47.13 9.17 -6.38
CA THR A 594 -46.63 10.36 -5.66
C THR A 594 -45.28 10.81 -6.22
N ARG A 595 -44.44 9.85 -6.65
CA ARG A 595 -43.14 10.10 -7.30
C ARG A 595 -43.29 10.82 -8.64
N ALA A 596 -44.20 10.33 -9.49
CA ALA A 596 -44.51 10.96 -10.77
C ALA A 596 -45.18 12.34 -10.60
N GLN A 597 -46.03 12.53 -9.58
CA GLN A 597 -46.62 13.84 -9.30
C GLN A 597 -45.59 14.85 -8.76
N LEU A 598 -44.62 14.43 -7.96
CA LEU A 598 -43.59 15.31 -7.40
C LEU A 598 -42.56 15.73 -8.45
N GLU A 599 -42.15 14.81 -9.32
CA GLU A 599 -41.25 15.08 -10.44
C GLU A 599 -41.95 15.91 -11.54
N ALA A 600 -43.19 15.55 -11.91
CA ALA A 600 -43.95 16.30 -12.91
C ALA A 600 -44.32 17.70 -12.43
N MET A 601 -44.71 17.89 -11.17
CA MET A 601 -45.08 19.22 -10.65
C MET A 601 -43.85 20.13 -10.44
N THR A 602 -42.65 19.55 -10.30
CA THR A 602 -41.38 20.27 -10.24
C THR A 602 -40.90 20.66 -11.64
N MET A 603 -41.04 19.79 -12.65
CA MET A 603 -40.75 20.12 -14.04
C MET A 603 -41.78 21.08 -14.64
N LEU A 604 -43.08 20.89 -14.39
CA LEU A 604 -44.13 21.77 -14.93
C LEU A 604 -44.04 23.20 -14.36
N LYS A 605 -43.70 23.38 -13.08
CA LYS A 605 -43.46 24.71 -12.50
C LYS A 605 -42.19 25.36 -13.04
N PHE A 606 -41.16 24.56 -13.32
CA PHE A 606 -39.91 25.04 -13.92
C PHE A 606 -40.13 25.48 -15.37
N GLU A 607 -40.83 24.68 -16.19
CA GLU A 607 -41.15 25.03 -17.58
C GLU A 607 -42.00 26.32 -17.64
N ILE A 608 -43.04 26.43 -16.80
CA ILE A 608 -43.91 27.63 -16.76
C ILE A 608 -43.17 28.90 -16.33
N GLU A 609 -42.18 28.80 -15.43
CA GLU A 609 -41.39 29.96 -14.96
C GLU A 609 -40.17 30.29 -15.83
N THR A 610 -39.72 29.36 -16.70
CA THR A 610 -38.56 29.52 -17.59
C THR A 610 -38.94 29.87 -19.04
N GLU A 611 -40.10 29.41 -19.54
CA GLU A 611 -40.65 29.77 -20.85
C GLU A 611 -41.06 31.25 -20.93
N HIS A 612 -41.49 31.86 -19.81
CA HIS A 612 -41.86 33.29 -19.83
C HIS A 612 -40.66 34.26 -19.88
N ARG A 613 -39.42 33.75 -20.01
CA ARG A 613 -38.18 34.55 -19.93
C ARG A 613 -37.18 34.33 -21.06
N ARG A 614 -37.46 33.46 -22.04
CA ARG A 614 -36.58 33.23 -23.19
C ARG A 614 -37.36 33.29 -24.50
N ASP A 615 -37.88 34.48 -24.78
CA ASP A 615 -38.23 34.83 -26.14
C ASP A 615 -37.14 35.74 -26.71
N GLN A 616 -36.77 35.44 -27.97
CA GLN A 616 -35.85 36.14 -28.87
C GLN A 616 -34.36 35.72 -28.88
N GLN A 617 -34.06 34.94 -29.94
CA GLN A 617 -32.94 35.14 -30.89
C GLN A 617 -31.76 34.16 -30.78
N ASN A 618 -31.79 33.10 -31.60
CA ASN A 618 -30.78 32.03 -31.61
C ASN A 618 -30.32 31.63 -33.04
N ASP A 619 -29.93 32.60 -33.87
CA ASP A 619 -29.38 32.33 -35.22
C ASP A 619 -27.84 32.43 -35.31
N ARG A 620 -27.15 32.93 -34.27
CA ARG A 620 -25.68 33.14 -34.32
C ARG A 620 -24.82 31.95 -33.87
N VAL A 621 -25.42 30.96 -33.19
CA VAL A 621 -24.66 29.82 -32.63
C VAL A 621 -24.36 28.77 -33.70
N MET A 622 -25.25 28.59 -34.68
CA MET A 622 -25.03 27.63 -35.78
C MET A 622 -24.03 28.13 -36.84
N GLU A 623 -23.88 29.45 -37.00
CA GLU A 623 -22.88 30.05 -37.89
C GLU A 623 -21.44 29.89 -37.35
N LEU A 624 -21.26 29.99 -36.02
CA LEU A 624 -19.95 29.82 -35.36
C LEU A 624 -19.47 28.37 -35.36
N LEU A 625 -20.38 27.39 -35.29
CA LEU A 625 -20.04 25.97 -35.35
C LEU A 625 -19.62 25.52 -36.75
N GLN A 626 -20.11 26.20 -37.80
CA GLN A 626 -19.72 25.88 -39.18
C GLN A 626 -18.40 26.54 -39.60
N SER A 627 -18.00 27.68 -39.00
CA SER A 627 -16.73 28.33 -39.33
C SER A 627 -15.50 27.68 -38.70
N GLU A 628 -15.66 27.01 -37.55
CA GLU A 628 -14.56 26.30 -36.85
C GLU A 628 -14.21 24.95 -37.49
N MET A 629 -15.09 24.39 -38.33
CA MET A 629 -14.87 23.09 -38.97
C MET A 629 -14.05 23.19 -40.27
N THR A 630 -13.73 24.40 -40.73
CA THR A 630 -12.94 24.66 -41.95
C THR A 630 -11.48 25.06 -41.70
N THR A 631 -11.03 25.09 -40.45
CA THR A 631 -9.68 25.58 -40.07
C THR A 631 -8.77 24.54 -39.42
N VAL A 632 -9.15 23.26 -39.41
CA VAL A 632 -8.24 22.18 -39.01
C VAL A 632 -7.57 21.60 -40.25
N ASP A 633 -6.26 21.80 -40.29
CA ASP A 633 -5.32 21.46 -41.34
C ASP A 633 -5.37 19.96 -41.74
N GLN A 634 -5.40 19.71 -43.06
CA GLN A 634 -5.45 18.40 -43.70
C GLN A 634 -4.17 17.56 -43.52
N GLN A 635 -3.21 18.00 -42.69
CA GLN A 635 -2.00 17.26 -42.35
C GLN A 635 -2.07 16.47 -41.03
N SER A 636 -3.18 16.56 -40.29
CA SER A 636 -3.40 15.73 -39.08
C SER A 636 -4.00 14.35 -39.37
N ILE A 637 -4.19 14.00 -40.65
CA ILE A 637 -4.75 12.73 -41.13
C ILE A 637 -3.60 11.80 -41.58
N VAL A 638 -2.68 11.44 -40.67
CA VAL A 638 -1.67 10.40 -40.92
C VAL A 638 -1.66 9.30 -39.85
N ILE A 639 -2.54 9.35 -38.85
CA ILE A 639 -2.76 8.24 -37.90
C ILE A 639 -4.11 7.56 -38.15
N MET A 640 -4.44 7.27 -39.41
CA MET A 640 -5.66 6.53 -39.78
C MET A 640 -5.40 5.41 -40.80
N ASP A 641 -4.19 4.86 -40.82
CA ASP A 641 -3.85 3.72 -41.70
C ASP A 641 -3.13 2.57 -40.98
N ALA A 642 -3.10 2.57 -39.65
CA ALA A 642 -2.74 1.38 -38.88
C ALA A 642 -4.02 0.56 -38.66
N GLU A 643 -4.08 -0.66 -39.23
CA GLU A 643 -5.12 -1.63 -38.85
C GLU A 643 -5.04 -1.85 -37.34
N LEU A 644 -6.10 -1.45 -36.62
CA LEU A 644 -6.16 -1.65 -35.18
C LEU A 644 -6.21 -3.17 -34.90
N PRO A 645 -5.44 -3.67 -33.93
CA PRO A 645 -5.48 -5.08 -33.57
C PRO A 645 -6.92 -5.53 -33.25
N PRO A 646 -7.31 -6.78 -33.58
CA PRO A 646 -8.68 -7.26 -33.41
C PRO A 646 -9.15 -7.26 -31.94
N TRP A 647 -8.22 -7.21 -31.00
CA TRP A 647 -8.47 -7.10 -29.56
C TRP A 647 -8.59 -5.65 -29.06
N PHE A 648 -8.43 -4.63 -29.90
CA PHE A 648 -8.43 -3.24 -29.47
C PHE A 648 -9.81 -2.77 -28.97
N ILE A 649 -9.85 -2.20 -27.77
CA ILE A 649 -11.05 -1.60 -27.15
C ILE A 649 -10.76 -0.12 -26.82
N PRO A 650 -11.57 0.84 -27.33
CA PRO A 650 -11.49 2.24 -26.94
C PRO A 650 -11.81 2.46 -25.46
N SER A 651 -11.14 3.42 -24.82
CA SER A 651 -11.30 3.68 -23.37
C SER A 651 -12.66 4.24 -22.97
N ASP A 652 -13.38 4.85 -23.91
CA ASP A 652 -14.73 5.39 -23.76
C ASP A 652 -15.84 4.34 -23.92
N GLU A 653 -15.53 3.15 -24.44
CA GLU A 653 -16.48 2.04 -24.49
C GLU A 653 -16.62 1.29 -23.16
N ILE A 654 -15.68 1.49 -22.22
CA ILE A 654 -15.65 0.79 -20.94
C ILE A 654 -15.97 1.74 -19.78
N GLU A 655 -16.88 1.32 -18.92
CA GLU A 655 -17.14 2.00 -17.65
C GLU A 655 -16.54 1.17 -16.52
N PHE A 656 -15.67 1.74 -15.69
CA PHE A 656 -15.06 1.00 -14.59
C PHE A 656 -14.84 1.89 -13.36
N GLU A 657 -14.79 1.25 -12.19
CA GLU A 657 -14.70 1.92 -10.91
C GLU A 657 -13.38 2.69 -10.76
N ARG A 658 -13.43 3.88 -10.13
CA ARG A 658 -12.23 4.71 -9.94
C ARG A 658 -11.23 4.10 -8.95
N GLN A 659 -11.71 3.36 -7.96
CA GLN A 659 -10.85 2.66 -7.02
C GLN A 659 -10.64 1.22 -7.50
N PRO A 660 -9.39 0.74 -7.57
CA PRO A 660 -9.14 -0.66 -7.87
C PRO A 660 -9.48 -1.54 -6.67
N PHE A 661 -10.05 -2.72 -6.92
CA PHE A 661 -10.29 -3.73 -5.88
C PHE A 661 -9.02 -4.51 -5.52
N ALA A 662 -8.03 -4.54 -6.41
CA ALA A 662 -6.70 -5.11 -6.16
C ALA A 662 -5.59 -4.29 -6.82
N ARG A 663 -4.44 -4.17 -6.16
CA ARG A 663 -3.26 -3.46 -6.67
C ARG A 663 -2.03 -4.36 -6.59
N GLY A 664 -1.42 -4.63 -7.74
CA GLY A 664 -0.08 -5.18 -7.86
C GLY A 664 0.99 -4.08 -7.91
N ALA A 665 2.25 -4.50 -7.99
CA ALA A 665 3.40 -3.61 -8.13
C ALA A 665 3.30 -2.72 -9.39
N TYR A 666 2.87 -3.31 -10.51
CA TYR A 666 2.82 -2.65 -11.82
C TYR A 666 1.40 -2.48 -12.39
N THR A 667 0.41 -3.16 -11.80
CA THR A 667 -0.97 -3.20 -12.30
C THR A 667 -2.01 -2.87 -11.23
N SER A 668 -3.16 -2.36 -11.64
CA SER A 668 -4.34 -2.21 -10.78
C SER A 668 -5.56 -2.83 -11.45
N LEU A 669 -6.33 -3.62 -10.70
CA LEU A 669 -7.53 -4.31 -11.18
C LEU A 669 -8.76 -3.54 -10.73
N HIS A 670 -9.66 -3.27 -11.67
CA HIS A 670 -10.89 -2.52 -11.45
C HIS A 670 -12.08 -3.35 -11.93
N HIS A 671 -13.21 -3.32 -11.21
CA HIS A 671 -14.46 -3.83 -11.75
C HIS A 671 -15.01 -2.84 -12.76
N GLY A 672 -15.61 -3.36 -13.83
CA GLY A 672 -16.24 -2.55 -14.85
C GLY A 672 -17.33 -3.28 -15.60
N VAL A 673 -17.92 -2.55 -16.54
CA VAL A 673 -18.96 -3.02 -17.45
C VAL A 673 -18.55 -2.70 -18.88
N TRP A 674 -18.60 -3.70 -19.75
CA TRP A 674 -18.44 -3.54 -21.19
C TRP A 674 -19.49 -4.36 -21.94
N LYS A 675 -20.25 -3.73 -22.83
CA LYS A 675 -21.37 -4.35 -23.58
C LYS A 675 -22.34 -5.15 -22.67
N LEU A 676 -22.71 -4.55 -21.53
CA LEU A 676 -23.59 -5.14 -20.49
C LEU A 676 -23.01 -6.38 -19.78
N ARG A 677 -21.71 -6.66 -19.91
CA ARG A 677 -21.02 -7.74 -19.20
C ARG A 677 -20.15 -7.16 -18.09
N ASN A 678 -20.13 -7.83 -16.94
CA ASN A 678 -19.15 -7.56 -15.89
C ASN A 678 -17.78 -8.00 -16.39
N ILE A 679 -16.80 -7.11 -16.20
CA ILE A 679 -15.42 -7.29 -16.64
C ILE A 679 -14.46 -6.88 -15.52
N VAL A 680 -13.24 -7.39 -15.61
CA VAL A 680 -12.10 -6.87 -14.86
C VAL A 680 -11.21 -6.06 -15.80
N VAL A 681 -10.91 -4.83 -15.41
CA VAL A 681 -10.00 -3.93 -16.13
C VAL A 681 -8.66 -3.91 -15.40
N LYS A 682 -7.65 -4.53 -16.01
CA LYS A 682 -6.25 -4.55 -15.55
C LYS A 682 -5.52 -3.36 -16.15
N ARG A 683 -5.37 -2.28 -15.38
CA ARG A 683 -4.65 -1.06 -15.79
C ARG A 683 -3.17 -1.11 -15.43
N PHE A 684 -2.34 -0.63 -16.34
CA PHE A 684 -0.89 -0.55 -16.15
C PHE A 684 -0.50 0.88 -15.76
N ARG A 685 0.50 1.03 -14.88
CA ARG A 685 0.99 2.35 -14.44
C ARG A 685 1.90 2.99 -15.50
N ALA A 686 1.72 4.28 -15.75
CA ALA A 686 2.51 5.02 -16.73
C ALA A 686 3.97 5.19 -16.27
N GLY A 687 4.93 4.77 -17.10
CA GLY A 687 6.37 4.91 -16.82
C GLY A 687 7.25 3.78 -17.36
N HIS A 688 6.70 2.62 -17.70
CA HIS A 688 7.42 1.53 -18.34
C HIS A 688 7.23 1.57 -19.88
N ARG A 689 8.34 1.52 -20.63
CA ARG A 689 8.36 1.16 -22.07
C ARG A 689 8.46 -0.39 -22.14
N VAL A 690 7.87 -1.14 -23.08
CA VAL A 690 7.69 -0.95 -24.54
C VAL A 690 6.24 -1.27 -24.96
N ILE A 691 5.60 -0.43 -25.79
CA ILE A 691 4.22 -0.65 -26.31
C ILE A 691 4.17 -1.92 -27.18
N ASP A 692 5.21 -2.16 -27.98
CA ASP A 692 5.33 -3.29 -28.91
C ASP A 692 5.45 -4.66 -28.21
N GLU A 693 6.08 -4.70 -27.02
CA GLU A 693 6.20 -5.90 -26.18
C GLU A 693 4.86 -6.30 -25.56
N LEU A 694 4.10 -5.29 -25.09
CA LEU A 694 2.76 -5.49 -24.55
C LEU A 694 1.76 -5.93 -25.64
N GLU A 695 1.89 -5.40 -26.85
CA GLU A 695 1.09 -5.80 -28.02
C GLU A 695 1.32 -7.27 -28.42
N ASN A 696 2.57 -7.75 -28.39
CA ASN A 696 2.88 -9.17 -28.64
C ASN A 696 2.28 -10.10 -27.56
N GLU A 697 2.31 -9.71 -26.29
CA GLU A 697 1.64 -10.46 -25.21
C GLU A 697 0.11 -10.44 -25.35
N MET A 698 -0.47 -9.31 -25.75
CA MET A 698 -1.91 -9.19 -26.02
C MET A 698 -2.34 -10.05 -27.21
N ASN A 699 -1.53 -10.11 -28.27
CA ASN A 699 -1.76 -11.01 -29.41
C ASN A 699 -1.76 -12.48 -28.97
N LEU A 700 -0.78 -12.89 -28.16
CA LEU A 700 -0.69 -14.26 -27.64
C LEU A 700 -1.86 -14.60 -26.72
N TRP A 701 -2.18 -13.75 -25.72
CA TRP A 701 -3.28 -13.99 -24.78
C TRP A 701 -4.63 -14.02 -25.49
N TYR A 702 -4.86 -13.14 -26.46
CA TYR A 702 -6.11 -13.08 -27.21
C TYR A 702 -6.41 -14.37 -28.00
N GLU A 703 -5.38 -15.13 -28.39
CA GLU A 703 -5.54 -16.42 -29.08
C GLU A 703 -5.91 -17.59 -28.16
N PHE A 704 -5.80 -17.43 -26.83
CA PHE A 704 -6.17 -18.49 -25.88
C PHE A 704 -7.70 -18.53 -25.67
N ASP A 705 -8.32 -19.60 -26.15
CA ASP A 705 -9.73 -19.92 -25.90
C ASP A 705 -9.84 -21.32 -25.30
N HIS A 706 -9.86 -21.38 -23.97
CA HIS A 706 -9.95 -22.63 -23.21
C HIS A 706 -10.79 -22.40 -21.94
N PRO A 707 -11.67 -23.34 -21.54
CA PRO A 707 -12.54 -23.16 -20.38
C PRO A 707 -11.77 -22.88 -19.07
N ASN A 708 -10.56 -23.42 -18.94
CA ASN A 708 -9.70 -23.28 -17.76
C ASN A 708 -8.59 -22.23 -17.94
N ILE A 709 -8.75 -21.28 -18.85
CA ILE A 709 -7.87 -20.12 -19.01
C ILE A 709 -8.73 -18.86 -18.91
N ILE A 710 -8.26 -17.83 -18.21
CA ILE A 710 -9.00 -16.58 -18.08
C ILE A 710 -9.09 -15.88 -19.45
N LYS A 711 -10.31 -15.59 -19.91
CA LYS A 711 -10.53 -15.04 -21.25
C LYS A 711 -10.19 -13.56 -21.31
N MET A 712 -9.34 -13.18 -22.26
CA MET A 712 -9.13 -11.79 -22.65
C MET A 712 -10.23 -11.37 -23.63
N PHE A 713 -10.96 -10.31 -23.32
CA PHE A 713 -11.97 -9.75 -24.23
C PHE A 713 -11.39 -8.67 -25.14
N GLY A 714 -10.39 -7.95 -24.66
CA GLY A 714 -9.65 -6.98 -25.45
C GLY A 714 -8.75 -6.10 -24.59
N ALA A 715 -8.14 -5.09 -25.17
CA ALA A 715 -7.20 -4.20 -24.50
C ALA A 715 -7.09 -2.84 -25.19
N SER A 716 -6.50 -1.87 -24.51
CA SER A 716 -6.02 -0.64 -25.11
C SER A 716 -4.55 -0.44 -24.76
N HIS A 717 -3.74 -0.17 -25.77
CA HIS A 717 -2.35 0.24 -25.59
C HIS A 717 -2.21 1.77 -25.49
N VAL A 718 -3.30 2.53 -25.67
CA VAL A 718 -3.31 3.99 -25.67
C VAL A 718 -3.39 4.51 -24.23
N SER A 719 -2.41 5.35 -23.86
CA SER A 719 -2.12 5.77 -22.48
C SER A 719 -3.35 6.26 -21.69
N PRO A 720 -3.66 5.67 -20.52
CA PRO A 720 -2.94 4.60 -19.83
C PRO A 720 -3.39 3.19 -20.30
N PRO A 721 -2.45 2.26 -20.59
CA PRO A 721 -2.81 0.96 -21.15
C PRO A 721 -3.63 0.11 -20.18
N PHE A 722 -4.51 -0.73 -20.73
CA PHE A 722 -5.35 -1.64 -19.97
C PHE A 722 -5.70 -2.93 -20.73
N ILE A 723 -5.97 -4.00 -20.00
CA ILE A 723 -6.56 -5.25 -20.50
C ILE A 723 -7.94 -5.43 -19.89
N VAL A 724 -8.90 -5.87 -20.69
CA VAL A 724 -10.25 -6.25 -20.29
C VAL A 724 -10.36 -7.77 -20.32
N CYS A 725 -10.64 -8.38 -19.18
CA CYS A 725 -10.78 -9.84 -19.06
C CYS A 725 -12.07 -10.24 -18.33
N GLU A 726 -12.35 -11.54 -18.41
CA GLU A 726 -13.43 -12.20 -17.68
C GLU A 726 -13.34 -11.94 -16.16
N ASP A 727 -14.50 -11.73 -15.54
CA ASP A 727 -14.63 -11.53 -14.10
C ASP A 727 -14.74 -12.88 -13.38
N ALA A 728 -13.65 -13.29 -12.72
CA ALA A 728 -13.61 -14.48 -11.86
C ALA A 728 -14.04 -14.10 -10.44
N THR A 729 -15.37 -14.02 -10.23
CA THR A 729 -15.99 -13.43 -9.04
C THR A 729 -15.74 -14.18 -7.72
N ASN A 730 -15.28 -15.43 -7.76
CA ASN A 730 -15.07 -16.26 -6.57
C ASN A 730 -13.65 -16.14 -5.99
N ALA A 731 -12.91 -15.08 -6.34
CA ALA A 731 -11.53 -14.82 -5.95
C ALA A 731 -10.53 -15.86 -6.49
N ASP A 732 -9.26 -15.73 -6.08
CA ASP A 732 -8.23 -16.71 -6.40
C ASP A 732 -8.41 -18.01 -5.61
N LEU A 733 -7.82 -19.11 -6.11
CA LEU A 733 -8.04 -20.45 -5.59
C LEU A 733 -7.55 -20.59 -4.14
N ALA A 734 -6.47 -19.89 -3.74
CA ALA A 734 -6.01 -19.89 -2.35
C ALA A 734 -7.06 -19.24 -1.44
N SER A 735 -7.57 -18.06 -1.83
CA SER A 735 -8.66 -17.37 -1.13
C SER A 735 -9.98 -18.14 -1.15
N PHE A 736 -10.26 -18.92 -2.19
CA PHE A 736 -11.48 -19.71 -2.34
C PHE A 736 -11.50 -20.93 -1.41
N LEU A 737 -10.38 -21.64 -1.32
CA LEU A 737 -10.22 -22.83 -0.47
C LEU A 737 -10.09 -22.47 1.02
N ALA A 738 -9.66 -21.25 1.34
CA ALA A 738 -9.60 -20.72 2.72
C ALA A 738 -10.98 -20.37 3.33
N ARG A 739 -12.08 -20.50 2.56
CA ARG A 739 -13.48 -20.28 3.01
C ARG A 739 -14.12 -21.65 3.39
N PRO A 740 -15.45 -21.79 3.68
CA PRO A 740 -15.97 -22.89 4.50
C PRO A 740 -15.59 -24.29 3.97
N GLU A 741 -15.51 -25.28 4.85
CA GLU A 741 -15.06 -26.67 4.57
C GLU A 741 -15.66 -27.30 3.30
N SER A 742 -16.86 -26.88 2.88
CA SER A 742 -17.48 -27.30 1.62
C SER A 742 -16.65 -26.99 0.37
N ASN A 743 -15.83 -25.94 0.39
CA ASN A 743 -14.96 -25.58 -0.75
C ASN A 743 -13.73 -26.48 -0.85
N GLN A 744 -13.22 -26.96 0.28
CA GLN A 744 -12.08 -27.89 0.34
C GLN A 744 -12.41 -29.25 -0.26
N ARG A 745 -13.70 -29.63 -0.31
CA ARG A 745 -14.19 -30.82 -1.01
C ARG A 745 -14.09 -30.75 -2.53
N ARG A 746 -13.63 -29.62 -3.09
CA ARG A 746 -13.45 -29.41 -4.54
C ARG A 746 -11.99 -29.19 -4.92
N THR A 747 -11.07 -29.46 -4.00
CA THR A 747 -9.64 -29.16 -4.15
C THR A 747 -9.04 -29.87 -5.36
N TRP A 748 -9.27 -31.17 -5.48
CA TRP A 748 -8.69 -31.98 -6.55
C TRP A 748 -9.35 -31.69 -7.89
N SER A 749 -10.66 -31.48 -7.92
CA SER A 749 -11.38 -31.05 -9.12
C SER A 749 -10.90 -29.71 -9.66
N LEU A 750 -10.67 -28.71 -8.79
CA LEU A 750 -10.17 -27.40 -9.18
C LEU A 750 -8.69 -27.43 -9.60
N LEU A 751 -7.84 -28.22 -8.94
CA LEU A 751 -6.46 -28.45 -9.36
C LEU A 751 -6.39 -29.19 -10.70
N TYR A 752 -7.22 -30.22 -10.92
CA TYR A 752 -7.30 -30.91 -12.21
C TYR A 752 -7.68 -29.94 -13.34
N GLN A 753 -8.67 -29.09 -13.11
CA GLN A 753 -9.06 -28.04 -14.05
C GLN A 753 -7.94 -27.04 -14.33
N ALA A 754 -7.22 -26.59 -13.30
CA ALA A 754 -6.06 -25.71 -13.48
C ALA A 754 -4.94 -26.38 -14.29
N ALA A 755 -4.69 -27.68 -14.07
CA ALA A 755 -3.72 -28.46 -14.82
C ALA A 755 -4.11 -28.62 -16.31
N LEU A 756 -5.41 -28.72 -16.64
CA LEU A 756 -5.89 -28.70 -18.03
C LEU A 756 -5.59 -27.35 -18.69
N GLY A 757 -5.75 -26.24 -17.95
CA GLY A 757 -5.34 -24.92 -18.40
C GLY A 757 -3.83 -24.84 -18.66
N LEU A 758 -3.02 -25.36 -17.74
CA LEU A 758 -1.56 -25.37 -17.87
C LEU A 758 -1.09 -26.23 -19.07
N GLU A 759 -1.71 -27.38 -19.31
CA GLU A 759 -1.41 -28.23 -20.47
C GLU A 759 -1.71 -27.51 -21.78
N HIS A 760 -2.82 -26.77 -21.84
CA HIS A 760 -3.15 -25.98 -23.01
C HIS A 760 -2.11 -24.87 -23.26
N VAL A 761 -1.64 -24.19 -22.20
CA VAL A 761 -0.56 -23.19 -22.28
C VAL A 761 0.75 -23.83 -22.77
N HIS A 762 1.13 -25.00 -22.25
CA HIS A 762 2.33 -25.75 -22.69
C HIS A 762 2.23 -26.23 -24.14
N ASN A 763 1.05 -26.68 -24.58
CA ASN A 763 0.80 -27.09 -25.96
C ASN A 763 0.99 -25.94 -26.96
N LYS A 764 0.73 -24.70 -26.53
CA LYS A 764 1.01 -23.46 -27.28
C LYS A 764 2.47 -23.01 -27.18
N GLN A 765 3.35 -23.84 -26.61
CA GLN A 765 4.78 -23.56 -26.40
C GLN A 765 5.05 -22.35 -25.48
N VAL A 766 4.12 -22.05 -24.57
CA VAL A 766 4.27 -20.98 -23.58
C VAL A 766 4.57 -21.61 -22.22
N VAL A 767 5.62 -21.12 -21.56
CA VAL A 767 5.92 -21.44 -20.16
C VAL A 767 5.18 -20.43 -19.28
N HIS A 768 4.51 -20.88 -18.22
CA HIS A 768 3.79 -19.99 -17.30
C HIS A 768 4.79 -19.14 -16.50
N GLY A 769 5.79 -19.77 -15.89
CA GLY A 769 6.97 -19.12 -15.32
C GLY A 769 6.79 -18.46 -13.95
N VAL A 770 5.55 -18.16 -13.52
CA VAL A 770 5.25 -17.55 -12.20
C VAL A 770 4.05 -18.21 -11.51
N LEU A 771 3.96 -19.55 -11.58
CA LEU A 771 2.77 -20.28 -11.17
C LEU A 771 2.65 -20.37 -9.63
N LYS A 772 1.52 -19.91 -9.09
CA LYS A 772 1.13 -19.98 -7.68
C LYS A 772 -0.37 -20.24 -7.57
N LEU A 773 -0.84 -20.66 -6.40
CA LEU A 773 -2.27 -20.93 -6.21
C LEU A 773 -3.12 -19.66 -6.38
N ASN A 774 -2.59 -18.48 -6.04
CA ASN A 774 -3.27 -17.21 -6.25
C ASN A 774 -3.32 -16.73 -7.72
N LYS A 775 -2.68 -17.46 -8.65
CA LYS A 775 -2.77 -17.23 -10.11
C LYS A 775 -3.81 -18.13 -10.79
N ILE A 776 -4.41 -19.03 -10.03
CA ILE A 776 -5.55 -19.83 -10.45
C ILE A 776 -6.79 -19.14 -9.88
N LEU A 777 -7.68 -18.68 -10.74
CA LEU A 777 -8.91 -17.98 -10.36
C LEU A 777 -10.11 -18.92 -10.38
N VAL A 778 -11.13 -18.63 -9.59
CA VAL A 778 -12.38 -19.39 -9.61
C VAL A 778 -13.48 -18.52 -10.22
N SER A 779 -14.08 -18.98 -11.33
CA SER A 779 -15.17 -18.27 -11.99
C SER A 779 -16.49 -18.41 -11.23
N ALA A 780 -17.48 -17.59 -11.58
CA ALA A 780 -18.80 -17.56 -10.94
C ALA A 780 -19.53 -18.92 -10.97
N ASP A 781 -19.34 -19.68 -12.04
CA ASP A 781 -19.83 -21.06 -12.23
C ASP A 781 -18.99 -22.11 -11.50
N GLY A 782 -17.95 -21.69 -10.77
CA GLY A 782 -17.15 -22.54 -9.90
C GLY A 782 -16.07 -23.33 -10.61
N HIS A 783 -15.62 -22.92 -11.80
CA HIS A 783 -14.51 -23.54 -12.51
C HIS A 783 -13.17 -22.85 -12.23
N ALA A 784 -12.08 -23.63 -12.24
CA ALA A 784 -10.73 -23.08 -12.12
C ALA A 784 -10.23 -22.55 -13.46
N LYS A 785 -9.66 -21.35 -13.46
CA LYS A 785 -9.13 -20.64 -14.63
C LYS A 785 -7.74 -20.11 -14.35
N LEU A 786 -6.77 -20.52 -15.17
CA LEU A 786 -5.40 -20.05 -15.09
C LEU A 786 -5.27 -18.61 -15.59
N SER A 787 -4.51 -17.77 -14.88
CA SER A 787 -4.30 -16.35 -15.19
C SER A 787 -2.83 -15.96 -15.12
N ASP A 788 -2.48 -14.78 -15.66
CA ASP A 788 -1.11 -14.21 -15.62
C ASP A 788 0.00 -15.12 -16.24
N PHE A 789 -0.36 -15.94 -17.23
CA PHE A 789 0.58 -16.74 -18.03
C PHE A 789 1.29 -15.88 -19.09
N GLY A 790 2.54 -16.22 -19.40
CA GLY A 790 3.31 -15.55 -20.46
C GLY A 790 3.96 -14.22 -20.06
N VAL A 791 3.64 -13.67 -18.87
CA VAL A 791 4.14 -12.38 -18.36
C VAL A 791 5.64 -12.45 -17.97
N SER A 792 6.20 -13.63 -17.70
CA SER A 792 7.62 -13.76 -17.29
C SER A 792 8.63 -13.72 -18.43
N ALA A 793 8.20 -13.95 -19.68
CA ALA A 793 9.12 -14.05 -20.82
C ALA A 793 9.65 -12.68 -21.29
N VAL A 794 8.85 -11.62 -21.09
CA VAL A 794 9.09 -10.28 -21.63
C VAL A 794 9.48 -9.27 -20.56
N TRP A 795 9.05 -9.46 -19.31
CA TRP A 795 9.32 -8.55 -18.20
C TRP A 795 10.72 -8.78 -17.59
N LYS A 796 11.74 -8.96 -18.42
CA LYS A 796 13.15 -9.08 -18.00
C LYS A 796 13.81 -7.70 -17.97
N SER A 797 13.37 -6.82 -17.07
CA SER A 797 14.19 -5.67 -16.66
C SER A 797 14.95 -6.01 -15.37
N GLU A 798 16.04 -5.29 -15.09
CA GLU A 798 16.77 -5.40 -13.81
C GLU A 798 15.86 -5.12 -12.58
N ASP A 799 14.68 -4.53 -12.79
CA ASP A 799 13.67 -4.25 -11.76
C ASP A 799 12.65 -5.39 -11.54
N ALA A 800 12.62 -6.42 -12.42
CA ALA A 800 11.77 -7.60 -12.25
C ALA A 800 12.25 -8.54 -11.11
N ILE A 801 13.46 -8.30 -10.61
CA ILE A 801 14.03 -8.94 -9.41
C ILE A 801 13.13 -8.70 -8.17
N LEU A 802 12.29 -7.66 -8.17
CA LEU A 802 11.39 -7.37 -7.05
C LEU A 802 10.17 -8.32 -6.94
N GLU A 803 9.77 -9.01 -8.02
CA GLU A 803 8.73 -10.06 -7.93
C GLU A 803 9.30 -11.45 -7.51
N GLU A 804 10.61 -11.69 -7.66
CA GLU A 804 11.26 -12.92 -7.17
C GLU A 804 11.18 -13.06 -5.64
N PHE A 805 11.02 -11.96 -4.90
CA PHE A 805 10.93 -11.98 -3.43
C PHE A 805 9.60 -12.55 -2.88
N GLY A 806 8.72 -13.07 -3.74
CA GLY A 806 7.52 -13.79 -3.30
C GLY A 806 7.29 -15.13 -4.01
N THR A 807 8.06 -15.52 -5.03
CA THR A 807 7.89 -16.79 -5.78
C THR A 807 8.73 -17.93 -5.27
N LEU A 808 9.78 -17.63 -4.51
CA LEU A 808 10.81 -18.59 -4.08
C LEU A 808 10.27 -19.95 -3.59
N ARG A 809 9.12 -19.95 -2.90
CA ARG A 809 8.49 -21.15 -2.33
C ARG A 809 7.81 -22.07 -3.36
N TRP A 810 7.49 -21.53 -4.52
CA TRP A 810 6.94 -22.24 -5.68
C TRP A 810 7.99 -22.48 -6.76
N ASP A 811 9.18 -21.88 -6.65
CA ASP A 811 10.23 -21.99 -7.66
C ASP A 811 10.94 -23.34 -7.59
N ALA A 812 11.18 -23.93 -8.76
CA ALA A 812 11.99 -25.12 -8.86
C ALA A 812 13.47 -24.82 -8.51
N PRO A 813 14.25 -25.78 -7.98
CA PRO A 813 15.65 -25.55 -7.62
C PRO A 813 16.49 -24.95 -8.75
N GLU A 814 16.25 -25.36 -10.00
CA GLU A 814 16.95 -24.84 -11.17
C GLU A 814 16.61 -23.38 -11.49
N CYS A 815 15.43 -22.90 -11.11
CA CYS A 815 14.98 -21.52 -11.35
C CYS A 815 15.74 -20.49 -10.51
N LEU A 816 16.50 -20.92 -9.49
CA LEU A 816 17.41 -20.05 -8.75
C LEU A 816 18.57 -19.51 -9.61
N THR A 817 18.85 -20.15 -10.75
CA THR A 817 20.00 -19.83 -11.60
C THR A 817 19.71 -19.86 -13.09
N ARG A 818 18.55 -20.37 -13.50
CA ARG A 818 18.15 -20.57 -14.90
C ARG A 818 16.74 -20.06 -15.11
N GLU A 819 16.41 -19.79 -16.36
CA GLU A 819 15.06 -19.37 -16.72
C GLU A 819 14.03 -20.50 -16.51
N PRO A 820 12.76 -20.16 -16.21
CA PRO A 820 11.68 -21.15 -16.11
C PRO A 820 11.52 -21.99 -17.37
N THR A 821 11.09 -23.23 -17.18
CA THR A 821 10.86 -24.24 -18.22
C THR A 821 9.52 -24.94 -18.00
N PHE A 822 9.05 -25.71 -18.97
CA PHE A 822 7.86 -26.55 -18.78
C PHE A 822 7.99 -27.49 -17.57
N ALA A 823 9.19 -28.00 -17.31
CA ALA A 823 9.45 -28.85 -16.15
C ALA A 823 9.38 -28.06 -14.83
N SER A 824 9.82 -26.80 -14.80
CA SER A 824 9.70 -25.97 -13.59
C SER A 824 8.25 -25.58 -13.30
N ASP A 825 7.41 -25.36 -14.31
CA ASP A 825 5.97 -25.16 -14.10
C ASP A 825 5.33 -26.37 -13.41
N VAL A 826 5.76 -27.60 -13.74
CA VAL A 826 5.30 -28.82 -13.05
C VAL A 826 5.71 -28.81 -11.58
N TYR A 827 6.92 -28.36 -11.25
CA TYR A 827 7.35 -28.20 -9.85
C TYR A 827 6.49 -27.15 -9.13
N SER A 828 6.29 -25.98 -9.73
CA SER A 828 5.47 -24.91 -9.16
C SER A 828 4.02 -25.32 -8.98
N PHE A 829 3.48 -26.15 -9.88
CA PHE A 829 2.15 -26.73 -9.74
C PHE A 829 2.07 -27.70 -8.55
N ALA A 830 3.13 -28.47 -8.27
CA ALA A 830 3.20 -29.31 -7.08
C ALA A 830 3.11 -28.48 -5.80
N MET A 831 3.79 -27.33 -5.78
CA MET A 831 3.73 -26.37 -4.68
C MET A 831 2.33 -25.75 -4.53
N CYS A 832 1.61 -25.54 -5.64
CA CYS A 832 0.19 -25.17 -5.59
C CYS A 832 -0.69 -26.26 -4.98
N MET A 833 -0.43 -27.54 -5.26
CA MET A 833 -1.16 -28.67 -4.64
C MET A 833 -0.96 -28.69 -3.12
N VAL A 834 0.28 -28.47 -2.66
CA VAL A 834 0.58 -28.37 -1.23
C VAL A 834 -0.15 -27.19 -0.60
N GLU A 835 -0.09 -26.02 -1.23
CA GLU A 835 -0.76 -24.81 -0.75
C GLU A 835 -2.28 -24.99 -0.69
N ALA A 836 -2.87 -25.69 -1.66
CA ALA A 836 -4.31 -25.93 -1.74
C ALA A 836 -4.81 -26.83 -0.61
N VAL A 837 -4.06 -27.87 -0.27
CA VAL A 837 -4.42 -28.80 0.81
C VAL A 837 -4.17 -28.19 2.19
N THR A 838 -3.03 -27.51 2.37
CA THR A 838 -2.64 -26.95 3.67
C THR A 838 -3.25 -25.58 3.97
N CYS A 839 -3.80 -24.91 2.95
CA CYS A 839 -4.23 -23.51 3.00
C CYS A 839 -3.11 -22.54 3.45
N MET A 840 -1.85 -22.96 3.36
CA MET A 840 -0.68 -22.22 3.80
C MET A 840 0.36 -22.19 2.68
N PRO A 841 1.16 -21.11 2.54
CA PRO A 841 2.24 -21.08 1.57
C PRO A 841 3.20 -22.27 1.76
N PRO A 842 3.75 -22.86 0.69
CA PRO A 842 4.75 -23.91 0.78
C PRO A 842 5.93 -23.43 1.62
N PHE A 843 6.42 -24.29 2.52
CA PHE A 843 7.43 -23.93 3.52
C PHE A 843 7.05 -22.74 4.42
N GLY A 844 5.77 -22.38 4.57
CA GLY A 844 5.32 -21.13 5.22
C GLY A 844 5.83 -20.90 6.65
N TYR A 845 6.33 -21.95 7.30
CA TYR A 845 6.98 -21.93 8.62
C TYR A 845 8.49 -21.60 8.59
N LEU A 846 9.10 -21.50 7.40
CA LEU A 846 10.53 -21.19 7.21
C LEU A 846 10.71 -19.79 6.62
N GLY A 847 11.79 -19.11 6.99
CA GLY A 847 12.23 -17.87 6.33
C GLY A 847 12.84 -18.13 4.95
N ASP A 848 12.80 -17.14 4.06
CA ASP A 848 13.21 -17.28 2.66
C ASP A 848 14.65 -17.74 2.46
N GLU A 849 15.59 -17.33 3.32
CA GLU A 849 16.99 -17.80 3.22
C GLU A 849 17.09 -19.30 3.49
N THR A 850 16.33 -19.83 4.44
CA THR A 850 16.27 -21.27 4.71
C THR A 850 15.61 -22.03 3.58
N VAL A 851 14.53 -21.49 2.98
CA VAL A 851 13.90 -22.09 1.79
C VAL A 851 14.91 -22.14 0.64
N ARG A 852 15.68 -21.07 0.42
CA ARG A 852 16.75 -21.01 -0.58
C ARG A 852 17.83 -22.07 -0.33
N GLU A 853 18.22 -22.30 0.92
CA GLU A 853 19.15 -23.37 1.29
C GLU A 853 18.56 -24.78 1.04
N TYR A 854 17.28 -24.98 1.31
CA TYR A 854 16.57 -26.24 1.04
C TYR A 854 16.53 -26.54 -0.46
N LEU A 855 16.17 -25.54 -1.28
CA LEU A 855 16.19 -25.66 -2.74
C LEU A 855 17.59 -25.97 -3.26
N LYS A 856 18.62 -25.26 -2.78
CA LYS A 856 20.03 -25.54 -3.12
C LYS A 856 20.47 -26.96 -2.72
N ALA A 857 19.95 -27.46 -1.61
CA ALA A 857 20.22 -28.82 -1.13
C ALA A 857 19.33 -29.89 -1.80
N GLY A 858 18.40 -29.50 -2.68
CA GLY A 858 17.45 -30.41 -3.32
C GLY A 858 16.48 -31.06 -2.33
N LYS A 859 16.21 -30.40 -1.19
CA LYS A 859 15.28 -30.88 -0.17
C LYS A 859 13.87 -30.44 -0.48
N ILE A 860 12.92 -31.35 -0.29
CA ILE A 860 11.49 -31.07 -0.30
C ILE A 860 10.99 -30.96 1.15
N MET A 861 9.86 -30.29 1.37
CA MET A 861 9.24 -30.25 2.70
C MET A 861 8.77 -31.63 3.15
N ASP A 862 8.54 -31.77 4.45
CA ASP A 862 7.90 -32.97 5.00
C ASP A 862 6.44 -33.04 4.54
N LYS A 863 5.93 -34.27 4.45
CA LYS A 863 4.54 -34.52 4.06
C LYS A 863 3.58 -33.84 5.05
N PRO A 864 2.67 -32.97 4.60
CA PRO A 864 1.62 -32.42 5.47
C PRO A 864 0.67 -33.53 5.96
N ASP A 865 0.18 -33.41 7.19
CA ASP A 865 -0.71 -34.40 7.81
C ASP A 865 -2.03 -34.55 7.03
N GLU A 866 -2.51 -33.45 6.45
CA GLU A 866 -3.75 -33.37 5.67
C GLU A 866 -3.60 -33.93 4.24
N MET A 867 -2.37 -34.20 3.79
CA MET A 867 -2.10 -34.67 2.42
C MET A 867 -2.31 -36.20 2.31
N PRO A 868 -3.16 -36.68 1.40
CA PRO A 868 -3.28 -38.11 1.11
C PRO A 868 -1.96 -38.72 0.62
N ASP A 869 -1.67 -39.98 0.98
CA ASP A 869 -0.42 -40.66 0.58
C ASP A 869 -0.22 -40.65 -0.94
N GLY A 870 -1.27 -41.01 -1.71
CA GLY A 870 -1.21 -41.01 -3.16
C GLY A 870 -0.99 -39.62 -3.78
N ALA A 871 -1.53 -38.57 -3.17
CA ALA A 871 -1.30 -37.19 -3.60
C ALA A 871 0.12 -36.71 -3.25
N TRP A 872 0.66 -37.13 -2.11
CA TRP A 872 2.03 -36.81 -1.73
C TRP A 872 3.05 -37.51 -2.63
N ASP A 873 2.85 -38.78 -2.98
CA ASP A 873 3.71 -39.51 -3.93
C ASP A 873 3.79 -38.80 -5.29
N LEU A 874 2.66 -38.21 -5.72
CA LEU A 874 2.61 -37.36 -6.91
C LEU A 874 3.43 -36.07 -6.72
N VAL A 875 3.26 -35.36 -5.60
CA VAL A 875 4.06 -34.16 -5.26
C VAL A 875 5.56 -34.47 -5.25
N VAL A 876 5.98 -35.59 -4.65
CA VAL A 876 7.39 -36.04 -4.65
C VAL A 876 7.90 -36.27 -6.07
N SER A 877 7.09 -36.88 -6.94
CA SER A 877 7.44 -37.11 -8.35
C SER A 877 7.53 -35.82 -9.17
N MET A 878 6.68 -34.84 -8.86
CA MET A 878 6.67 -33.50 -9.48
C MET A 878 7.79 -32.59 -8.94
N THR A 879 8.36 -32.88 -7.78
CA THR A 879 9.41 -32.08 -7.14
C THR A 879 10.81 -32.67 -7.31
N CYS A 880 10.97 -33.63 -8.23
CA CYS A 880 12.28 -34.20 -8.56
C CYS A 880 13.29 -33.10 -8.90
N VAL A 881 14.43 -33.12 -8.20
CA VAL A 881 15.51 -32.11 -8.32
C VAL A 881 16.09 -32.09 -9.74
N ASP A 882 16.15 -33.25 -10.40
CA ASP A 882 16.57 -33.37 -11.79
C ASP A 882 15.38 -33.11 -12.72
N PRO A 883 15.31 -31.97 -13.43
CA PRO A 883 14.14 -31.61 -14.23
C PRO A 883 13.87 -32.61 -15.38
N SER A 884 14.90 -33.34 -15.82
CA SER A 884 14.77 -34.35 -16.88
C SER A 884 14.11 -35.65 -16.41
N LYS A 885 14.10 -35.90 -15.10
CA LYS A 885 13.48 -37.07 -14.47
C LYS A 885 12.15 -36.75 -13.78
N ARG A 886 11.81 -35.47 -13.70
CA ARG A 886 10.54 -34.97 -13.16
C ARG A 886 9.38 -35.50 -14.01
N ILE A 887 8.32 -35.96 -13.35
CA ILE A 887 7.13 -36.48 -14.03
C ILE A 887 6.56 -35.44 -15.01
N SER A 888 6.06 -35.89 -16.16
CA SER A 888 5.48 -34.97 -17.15
C SER A 888 4.08 -34.52 -16.74
N LEU A 889 3.69 -33.31 -17.16
CA LEU A 889 2.36 -32.75 -16.90
C LEU A 889 1.22 -33.68 -17.39
N SER A 890 1.41 -34.38 -18.50
CA SER A 890 0.43 -35.37 -19.00
C SER A 890 0.18 -36.52 -18.02
N HIS A 891 1.20 -37.01 -17.32
CA HIS A 891 1.03 -38.04 -16.29
C HIS A 891 0.46 -37.45 -14.99
N VAL A 892 0.81 -36.20 -14.66
CA VAL A 892 0.21 -35.46 -13.54
C VAL A 892 -1.30 -35.33 -13.75
N LEU A 893 -1.75 -35.00 -14.97
CA LEU A 893 -3.17 -34.91 -15.31
C LEU A 893 -3.92 -36.22 -15.10
N VAL A 894 -3.34 -37.36 -15.45
CA VAL A 894 -3.94 -38.68 -15.20
C VAL A 894 -4.15 -38.88 -13.69
N LYS A 895 -3.15 -38.55 -12.87
CA LYS A 895 -3.24 -38.72 -11.42
C LYS A 895 -4.16 -37.72 -10.73
N LEU A 896 -4.18 -36.46 -11.16
CA LEU A 896 -5.13 -35.47 -10.66
C LEU A 896 -6.57 -35.81 -11.05
N LYS A 897 -6.76 -36.42 -12.22
CA LYS A 897 -8.07 -36.91 -12.63
C LYS A 897 -8.56 -38.04 -11.72
N GLU A 898 -7.71 -39.01 -11.41
CA GLU A 898 -8.02 -40.08 -10.44
C GLU A 898 -8.42 -39.46 -9.07
N LEU A 899 -7.63 -38.51 -8.56
CA LEU A 899 -7.93 -37.82 -7.29
C LEU A 899 -9.24 -37.01 -7.34
N ALA A 900 -9.56 -36.38 -8.46
CA ALA A 900 -10.80 -35.62 -8.65
C ALA A 900 -12.03 -36.53 -8.79
N GLU A 901 -11.86 -37.72 -9.38
CA GLU A 901 -12.91 -38.75 -9.46
C GLU A 901 -13.18 -39.35 -8.08
N ASP A 902 -12.12 -39.68 -7.31
CA ASP A 902 -12.24 -40.14 -5.91
C ASP A 902 -12.92 -39.08 -5.02
N GLU A 903 -12.57 -37.80 -5.18
CA GLU A 903 -13.19 -36.66 -4.50
C GLU A 903 -14.71 -36.59 -4.79
N ALA A 904 -15.11 -36.77 -6.06
CA ALA A 904 -16.51 -36.75 -6.46
C ALA A 904 -17.30 -37.98 -5.95
N GLU A 905 -16.68 -39.16 -5.88
CA GLU A 905 -17.32 -40.36 -5.33
C GLU A 905 -17.62 -40.22 -3.84
N LEU A 906 -16.69 -39.64 -3.06
CA LEU A 906 -16.89 -39.36 -1.63
C LEU A 906 -18.02 -38.36 -1.38
N GLU A 907 -18.14 -37.31 -2.21
CA GLU A 907 -19.27 -36.37 -2.13
C GLU A 907 -20.62 -37.04 -2.43
N SER A 908 -20.65 -38.03 -3.33
CA SER A 908 -21.89 -38.74 -3.69
C SER A 908 -22.38 -39.70 -2.58
N GLN A 909 -21.47 -40.31 -1.81
CA GLN A 909 -21.81 -41.26 -0.74
C GLN A 909 -22.39 -40.59 0.51
N ASP A 910 -22.07 -39.33 0.77
CA ASP A 910 -22.61 -38.51 1.88
C ASP A 910 -24.10 -38.11 1.68
N THR A 911 -24.71 -38.45 0.53
CA THR A 911 -26.09 -38.01 0.18
C THR A 911 -27.17 -39.09 0.23
N GLU A 912 -26.89 -40.35 0.58
CA GLU A 912 -27.94 -41.39 0.75
C GLU A 912 -28.47 -41.52 2.20
N PRO A 913 -29.81 -41.50 2.43
CA PRO A 913 -30.39 -41.62 3.77
C PRO A 913 -30.45 -43.10 4.22
N GLN A 914 -29.50 -43.53 5.06
CA GLN A 914 -29.50 -44.89 5.60
C GLN A 914 -30.55 -45.09 6.72
N THR A 915 -31.42 -46.08 6.52
CA THR A 915 -32.47 -46.51 7.44
C THR A 915 -31.90 -47.44 8.52
N ALA A 916 -31.97 -47.02 9.79
CA ALA A 916 -31.47 -47.79 10.92
C ALA A 916 -32.38 -48.97 11.28
N THR A 917 -31.82 -50.19 11.28
CA THR A 917 -32.46 -51.40 11.83
C THR A 917 -31.87 -51.71 13.21
N ILE A 918 -32.72 -51.84 14.23
CA ILE A 918 -32.33 -52.12 15.63
C ILE A 918 -32.31 -53.64 15.87
N VAL A 919 -31.23 -54.18 16.44
CA VAL A 919 -31.21 -55.49 17.13
C VAL A 919 -30.46 -55.36 18.47
N PRO A 920 -30.99 -55.89 19.59
CA PRO A 920 -30.41 -55.73 20.93
C PRO A 920 -29.63 -56.97 21.40
N THR A 921 -28.51 -56.81 22.10
CA THR A 921 -27.97 -57.87 22.98
C THR A 921 -27.20 -57.32 24.18
N ASN A 922 -27.47 -57.97 25.31
CA ASN A 922 -27.01 -57.70 26.66
C ASN A 922 -25.66 -58.39 26.94
N ASN A 923 -24.67 -57.66 27.48
CA ASN A 923 -23.90 -58.06 28.67
C ASN A 923 -22.81 -57.02 28.98
N ILE A 924 -22.89 -56.40 30.16
CA ILE A 924 -22.01 -55.32 30.65
C ILE A 924 -20.85 -55.86 31.51
N GLN A 925 -20.76 -57.18 31.69
CA GLN A 925 -19.84 -57.77 32.66
C GLN A 925 -18.38 -57.94 32.16
N ASP A 926 -18.14 -57.93 30.85
CA ASP A 926 -16.79 -58.19 30.30
C ASP A 926 -15.91 -56.93 30.15
N PHE A 927 -16.45 -55.73 30.44
CA PHE A 927 -15.71 -54.47 30.28
C PHE A 927 -15.03 -53.97 31.57
N LEU A 928 -15.14 -54.70 32.68
CA LEU A 928 -14.78 -54.20 34.02
C LEU A 928 -13.49 -54.75 34.66
N GLU A 929 -12.59 -55.41 33.91
CA GLU A 929 -11.29 -55.81 34.47
C GLU A 929 -10.12 -55.52 33.52
N THR A 930 -9.56 -54.31 33.56
CA THR A 930 -8.15 -54.06 33.97
C THR A 930 -7.74 -52.59 33.83
N MET A 931 -7.13 -52.08 34.89
CA MET A 931 -6.40 -50.80 35.08
C MET A 931 -7.22 -49.56 35.42
N SER A 932 -7.44 -49.43 36.73
CA SER A 932 -8.09 -48.32 37.41
C SER A 932 -7.15 -47.14 37.70
N VAL A 933 -7.70 -45.96 37.52
CA VAL A 933 -7.35 -44.59 37.96
C VAL A 933 -6.53 -44.44 39.27
N LEU A 934 -6.48 -45.42 40.17
CA LEU A 934 -5.73 -45.33 41.43
C LEU A 934 -4.20 -45.33 41.27
N GLU A 935 -3.65 -46.04 40.28
CA GLU A 935 -2.18 -46.04 40.06
C GLU A 935 -1.70 -44.72 39.44
N LEU A 936 -2.55 -44.08 38.63
CA LEU A 936 -2.26 -42.79 38.01
C LEU A 936 -2.25 -41.64 39.04
N MET A 937 -3.06 -41.73 40.09
CA MET A 937 -3.12 -40.72 41.15
C MET A 937 -1.92 -40.76 42.11
N ALA A 938 -1.26 -41.90 42.26
CA ALA A 938 -0.06 -42.03 43.10
C ALA A 938 1.15 -41.31 42.48
N GLU A 939 1.33 -41.41 41.16
CA GLU A 939 2.41 -40.77 40.38
C GLU A 939 2.28 -39.23 40.37
N ILE A 940 1.05 -38.70 40.25
CA ILE A 940 0.78 -37.25 40.23
C ILE A 940 1.14 -36.58 41.57
N SER A 941 1.02 -37.31 42.69
CA SER A 941 1.38 -36.79 44.01
C SER A 941 2.90 -36.68 44.25
N ALA A 942 3.73 -37.28 43.39
CA ALA A 942 5.19 -37.36 43.55
C ALA A 942 5.98 -36.26 42.81
N GLY A 943 5.31 -35.26 42.20
CA GLY A 943 5.94 -34.02 41.75
C GLY A 943 6.85 -34.14 40.51
N ARG A 944 6.49 -34.98 39.55
CA ARG A 944 7.07 -34.93 38.19
C ARG A 944 5.95 -34.72 37.17
N GLU A 945 6.12 -33.70 36.34
CA GLU A 945 5.14 -33.18 35.38
C GLU A 945 4.76 -34.20 34.29
N THR A 946 3.53 -34.11 33.77
CA THR A 946 3.27 -33.83 32.34
C THR A 946 1.78 -33.61 32.06
N GLU A 947 1.53 -32.52 31.34
CA GLU A 947 0.28 -32.05 30.75
C GLU A 947 -0.40 -33.09 29.81
N GLU A 948 0.36 -34.07 29.32
CA GLU A 948 -0.11 -35.20 28.50
C GLU A 948 -1.16 -36.07 29.21
N ALA A 949 -0.99 -36.35 30.51
CA ALA A 949 -1.90 -37.22 31.25
C ALA A 949 -3.30 -36.59 31.43
N LEU A 950 -3.35 -35.26 31.58
CA LEU A 950 -4.60 -34.48 31.66
C LEU A 950 -5.25 -34.31 30.28
N ARG A 951 -4.47 -34.15 29.21
CA ARG A 951 -4.99 -34.12 27.83
C ARG A 951 -5.62 -35.45 27.41
N CYS A 952 -5.06 -36.58 27.83
CA CYS A 952 -5.66 -37.91 27.59
C CYS A 952 -7.02 -38.07 28.30
N LEU A 953 -7.17 -37.57 29.53
CA LEU A 953 -8.44 -37.59 30.28
C LEU A 953 -9.52 -36.70 29.64
N LEU A 954 -9.15 -35.55 29.07
CA LEU A 954 -10.08 -34.62 28.40
C LEU A 954 -10.50 -35.10 27.01
N ARG A 955 -9.58 -35.69 26.23
CA ARG A 955 -9.90 -36.24 24.89
C ARG A 955 -10.85 -37.43 24.94
N ALA A 956 -10.80 -38.23 26.00
CA ALA A 956 -11.75 -39.34 26.20
C ALA A 956 -13.20 -38.87 26.48
N SER A 957 -13.41 -37.59 26.81
CA SER A 957 -14.70 -37.07 27.26
C SER A 957 -15.49 -36.28 26.20
N ILE A 958 -14.90 -35.97 25.03
CA ILE A 958 -15.47 -35.03 24.05
C ILE A 958 -16.11 -35.70 22.81
N ASN A 959 -15.84 -36.98 22.54
CA ASN A 959 -16.28 -37.62 21.29
C ASN A 959 -17.64 -38.35 21.32
N ASP A 960 -18.55 -38.07 22.27
CA ASP A 960 -19.83 -38.79 22.31
C ASP A 960 -21.06 -37.90 22.66
N GLU A 961 -21.20 -36.76 21.96
CA GLU A 961 -22.38 -35.88 22.10
C GLU A 961 -23.69 -36.50 21.57
N GLN A 962 -23.64 -37.60 20.80
CA GLN A 962 -24.86 -38.27 20.31
C GLN A 962 -25.50 -39.23 21.33
N ARG A 963 -24.83 -39.60 22.43
CA ARG A 963 -25.42 -40.45 23.49
C ARG A 963 -26.10 -39.68 24.62
N VAL A 964 -25.74 -38.42 24.87
CA VAL A 964 -26.30 -37.62 25.98
C VAL A 964 -27.77 -37.23 25.73
N ARG A 965 -28.22 -37.11 24.47
CA ARG A 965 -29.62 -36.81 24.13
C ARG A 965 -30.59 -37.99 24.24
N LYS A 966 -30.11 -39.23 24.45
CA LYS A 966 -30.99 -40.41 24.64
C LYS A 966 -31.19 -40.85 26.09
N CYS A 967 -30.49 -40.25 27.06
CA CYS A 967 -30.66 -40.55 28.49
C CYS A 967 -31.48 -39.50 29.27
N THR A 968 -32.10 -38.52 28.60
CA THR A 968 -33.02 -37.54 29.19
C THR A 968 -34.45 -37.71 28.67
N LYS A 969 -35.00 -38.93 28.84
CA LYS A 969 -36.43 -39.19 28.99
C LYS A 969 -36.64 -40.29 30.02
#